data_AF-A0A4U2Y035-F1
#
_entry.id   AF-A0A4U2Y035-F1
#
_cell.length_a   1.000
_cell.length_b   1.000
_cell.length_c   1.000
_cell.angle_alpha   90.00
_cell.angle_beta   90.00
_cell.angle_gamma   90.00
#
_symmetry.space_group_name_H-M   'P 1'
#
loop_
_entity.id
_entity.type
_entity.pdbx_description
1 polymer ?
#
loop_
_entity_poly.entity_id
_entity_poly.type
_entity_poly.pdbx_seq_one_letter_code
_entity_poly.pdbx_strand_id
1 'polypeptide(L)'
;MMKFSNTILRKIKSKDVDLLKKYVISFIAVCACMLVALLSPTQAQATTQKIGIVFSESSEKYANTTHPGGTYEGQTVSPKVDYSSTYNKELKAYLLYQQQGFHVEKIFEKDLNNLENLSQYDAIVFPYTVMMNHQQRENLKIYVRNGGGAIFAFQTARNESAKFPKAGQMDLSPLIYDVDSWVMEWDNLSEVFNARFIDDIVLGNATISNANSVHPIIQNATKELGKSTLSLSKSDKEWVEIIKPWQGGSASPILYFSNYNYTDKPQTMKKNEFGAAHAIEYGKGRVVQIGFKIFDYMTINVKADWQDNENGAAYSTTRGDTDAQIFMKHALHWVAEDHDGYVPRRYHLSLYSDGVQSYVAPSGQFVFYSTVTVKNNGNVPARGTLTVEIVDANDRIVGKGHDRYIPGLAADATTSNADRKDISTHSEKYQILMPGNLAAGTYTIRTSFIEGRNDRKNADEKFATIAEIKTLTRTKGSNKASIGNAPFFQDVPKSSGAYYDIKNLHALGVVKGSNGKFNPQGTLTRLQATEMVLRALGISPLSSATLHASDIKAGDYGYAVLATGVRYGIITLEDGKINAHQPMTRAAMAHALVKGFKLQGYSSKSFSDVPTSHTYFKDIQALYALNITTGYADQTFKPNNTVSRQNFAQFVNRTLHANAK
;
A
#
# COMPACT_ATOMS: atom_id res chain seq x y z
N MET A 1 -3.78 46.79 27.78
CA MET A 1 -4.92 47.41 28.51
C MET A 1 -4.53 48.31 29.69
N MET A 2 -3.39 48.14 30.38
CA MET A 2 -3.06 48.96 31.56
C MET A 2 -2.50 50.38 31.30
N LYS A 3 -2.21 50.79 30.06
CA LYS A 3 -1.76 52.17 29.75
C LYS A 3 -2.87 53.13 29.30
N PHE A 4 -4.10 52.65 29.11
CA PHE A 4 -5.24 53.47 28.67
C PHE A 4 -6.09 54.05 29.83
N SER A 5 -5.93 53.52 31.05
CA SER A 5 -6.79 53.86 32.20
C SER A 5 -6.46 55.23 32.84
N ASN A 6 -5.19 55.65 32.83
CA ASN A 6 -4.76 56.84 33.59
C ASN A 6 -5.08 58.18 32.91
N THR A 7 -5.38 58.20 31.60
CA THR A 7 -5.66 59.44 30.87
C THR A 7 -7.12 59.86 30.98
N ILE A 8 -8.04 58.91 31.17
CA ILE A 8 -9.49 59.19 31.25
C ILE A 8 -9.86 59.72 32.65
N LEU A 9 -9.25 59.19 33.71
CA LEU A 9 -9.52 59.61 35.09
C LEU A 9 -9.04 61.04 35.42
N ARG A 10 -8.11 61.62 34.63
CA ARG A 10 -7.64 63.00 34.85
C ARG A 10 -8.50 64.09 34.19
N LYS A 11 -9.43 63.75 33.29
CA LYS A 11 -10.29 64.73 32.59
C LYS A 11 -11.69 64.89 33.17
N ILE A 12 -12.08 64.11 34.18
CA ILE A 12 -13.37 64.24 34.86
C ILE A 12 -13.24 65.30 35.98
N LYS A 13 -13.05 66.55 35.59
CA LYS A 13 -13.23 67.71 36.48
C LYS A 13 -14.03 68.86 35.86
N SER A 14 -14.55 68.71 34.63
CA SER A 14 -15.47 69.68 34.02
C SER A 14 -16.89 69.10 33.94
N LYS A 15 -17.87 69.85 34.47
CA LYS A 15 -19.30 69.56 34.45
C LYS A 15 -19.88 69.69 33.03
N ASP A 16 -19.49 68.82 32.11
CA ASP A 16 -20.05 68.82 30.76
C ASP A 16 -20.81 67.51 30.49
N VAL A 17 -22.06 67.51 30.96
CA VAL A 17 -22.98 66.36 30.92
C VAL A 17 -23.25 65.90 29.48
N ASP A 18 -23.21 66.82 28.52
CA ASP A 18 -23.44 66.51 27.10
C ASP A 18 -22.24 65.82 26.44
N LEU A 19 -21.01 66.11 26.89
CA LEU A 19 -19.82 65.39 26.45
C LEU A 19 -19.85 63.95 26.98
N LEU A 20 -20.28 63.76 28.24
CA LEU A 20 -20.43 62.43 28.85
C LEU A 20 -21.49 61.60 28.13
N LYS A 21 -22.63 62.20 27.76
CA LYS A 21 -23.67 61.53 26.95
C LYS A 21 -23.16 61.09 25.59
N LYS A 22 -22.38 61.92 24.89
CA LYS A 22 -21.77 61.54 23.59
C LYS A 22 -20.79 60.39 23.72
N TYR A 23 -19.98 60.34 24.78
CA TYR A 23 -19.06 59.24 25.02
C TYR A 23 -19.79 57.95 25.42
N VAL A 24 -20.85 58.03 26.23
CA VAL A 24 -21.67 56.86 26.59
C VAL A 24 -22.42 56.30 25.37
N ILE A 25 -23.00 57.15 24.52
CA ILE A 25 -23.66 56.72 23.28
C ILE A 25 -22.65 56.09 22.32
N SER A 26 -21.45 56.68 22.17
CA SER A 26 -20.39 56.11 21.33
C SER A 26 -19.86 54.79 21.91
N PHE A 27 -19.77 54.67 23.24
CA PHE A 27 -19.35 53.43 23.91
C PHE A 27 -20.41 52.33 23.76
N ILE A 28 -21.70 52.66 23.90
CA ILE A 28 -22.82 51.71 23.67
C ILE A 28 -22.86 51.28 22.20
N ALA A 29 -22.64 52.20 21.24
CA ALA A 29 -22.57 51.85 19.82
C ALA A 29 -21.38 50.94 19.50
N VAL A 30 -20.20 51.20 20.08
CA VAL A 30 -19.02 50.35 19.93
C VAL A 30 -19.24 48.97 20.60
N CYS A 31 -19.86 48.92 21.77
CA CYS A 31 -20.24 47.66 22.43
C CYS A 31 -21.29 46.88 21.64
N ALA A 32 -22.27 47.56 21.03
CA ALA A 32 -23.26 46.93 20.16
C ALA A 32 -22.62 46.37 18.87
N CYS A 33 -21.69 47.11 18.25
CA CYS A 33 -20.92 46.60 17.12
C CYS A 33 -19.99 45.44 17.50
N MET A 34 -19.39 45.45 18.69
CA MET A 34 -18.63 44.30 19.21
C MET A 34 -19.54 43.10 19.53
N LEU A 35 -20.76 43.32 20.02
CA LEU A 35 -21.73 42.23 20.27
C LEU A 35 -22.22 41.59 18.97
N VAL A 36 -22.41 42.38 17.90
CA VAL A 36 -22.75 41.87 16.56
C VAL A 36 -21.57 41.13 15.92
N ALA A 37 -20.32 41.55 16.19
CA ALA A 37 -19.12 40.81 15.80
C ALA A 37 -18.90 39.52 16.62
N LEU A 38 -19.44 39.43 17.85
CA LEU A 38 -19.43 38.24 18.71
C LEU A 38 -20.61 37.29 18.47
N LEU A 39 -21.66 37.75 17.79
CA LEU A 39 -22.83 36.95 17.36
C LEU A 39 -22.81 36.59 15.87
N SER A 40 -21.78 37.02 15.14
CA SER A 40 -21.47 36.43 13.84
C SER A 40 -20.95 35.03 14.12
N PRO A 41 -21.51 33.96 13.50
CA PRO A 41 -20.86 32.67 13.57
C PRO A 41 -19.44 32.89 13.08
N THR A 42 -18.46 32.59 13.92
CA THR A 42 -17.09 32.40 13.47
C THR A 42 -17.19 31.46 12.28
N GLN A 43 -17.04 31.98 11.06
CA GLN A 43 -16.60 31.17 9.95
C GLN A 43 -15.23 30.67 10.40
N ALA A 44 -15.24 29.50 11.06
CA ALA A 44 -14.11 28.61 11.01
C ALA A 44 -13.73 28.61 9.53
N GLN A 45 -12.53 29.10 9.24
CA GLN A 45 -12.01 29.06 7.89
C GLN A 45 -11.94 27.58 7.55
N ALA A 46 -13.00 27.09 6.90
CA ALA A 46 -13.12 25.71 6.51
C ALA A 46 -11.93 25.47 5.60
N THR A 47 -10.97 24.68 6.07
CA THR A 47 -10.00 24.06 5.20
C THR A 47 -10.82 23.23 4.24
N THR A 48 -11.17 23.79 3.08
CA THR A 48 -11.97 23.12 2.07
C THR A 48 -11.16 21.93 1.61
N GLN A 49 -11.59 20.73 2.02
CA GLN A 49 -10.95 19.47 1.63
C GLN A 49 -10.77 19.46 0.11
N LYS A 50 -9.54 19.21 -0.34
CA LYS A 50 -9.15 19.17 -1.75
C LYS A 50 -9.35 17.75 -2.28
N ILE A 51 -10.31 17.60 -3.18
CA ILE A 51 -10.78 16.29 -3.66
C ILE A 51 -10.38 16.10 -5.13
N GLY A 52 -9.69 15.00 -5.42
CA GLY A 52 -9.37 14.60 -6.78
C GLY A 52 -10.44 13.65 -7.33
N ILE A 53 -11.00 13.96 -8.51
CA ILE A 53 -11.91 13.06 -9.23
C ILE A 53 -11.17 12.52 -10.44
N VAL A 54 -11.00 11.20 -10.51
CA VAL A 54 -10.27 10.57 -11.61
C VAL A 54 -11.10 10.59 -12.88
N PHE A 55 -10.46 11.05 -13.97
CA PHE A 55 -10.92 10.91 -15.34
C PHE A 55 -9.98 9.95 -16.10
N SER A 56 -10.50 8.78 -16.49
CA SER A 56 -9.74 7.62 -16.97
C SER A 56 -9.92 7.41 -18.48
N GLU A 57 -8.97 7.91 -19.26
CA GLU A 57 -8.94 7.71 -20.72
C GLU A 57 -8.79 6.23 -21.10
N SER A 58 -8.06 5.44 -20.31
CA SER A 58 -7.91 4.01 -20.56
C SER A 58 -9.20 3.26 -20.23
N SER A 59 -9.87 3.59 -19.12
CA SER A 59 -11.18 3.00 -18.84
C SER A 59 -12.16 3.30 -19.97
N GLU A 60 -12.20 4.54 -20.48
CA GLU A 60 -13.01 4.90 -21.65
C GLU A 60 -12.62 4.09 -22.90
N LYS A 61 -11.31 4.02 -23.22
CA LYS A 61 -10.78 3.34 -24.40
C LYS A 61 -11.06 1.84 -24.44
N TYR A 62 -11.02 1.19 -23.28
CA TYR A 62 -11.17 -0.25 -23.17
C TYR A 62 -12.59 -0.66 -22.83
N ALA A 63 -13.44 0.23 -22.31
CA ALA A 63 -14.82 -0.09 -22.00
C ALA A 63 -15.70 -0.22 -23.26
N ASN A 64 -16.81 -0.96 -23.12
CA ASN A 64 -17.89 -1.24 -24.05
C ASN A 64 -19.17 -1.24 -23.21
N THR A 65 -19.67 -0.08 -22.83
CA THR A 65 -20.79 0.07 -21.88
C THR A 65 -22.13 -0.21 -22.56
N THR A 66 -22.46 -1.46 -22.86
CA THR A 66 -23.78 -1.79 -23.44
C THR A 66 -24.88 -1.72 -22.38
N HIS A 67 -26.03 -1.07 -22.63
CA HIS A 67 -27.41 -1.41 -22.16
C HIS A 67 -28.42 -0.21 -22.30
N PRO A 68 -29.73 -0.46 -22.52
CA PRO A 68 -30.67 0.45 -23.21
C PRO A 68 -31.15 1.71 -22.41
N GLY A 69 -31.73 2.67 -23.14
CA GLY A 69 -32.26 3.95 -22.62
C GLY A 69 -33.61 3.87 -21.91
N GLY A 70 -34.08 5.02 -21.40
CA GLY A 70 -35.22 5.15 -20.47
C GLY A 70 -36.28 6.19 -20.87
N THR A 71 -37.01 6.73 -19.90
CA THR A 71 -38.06 7.75 -20.06
C THR A 71 -37.83 8.92 -19.09
N TYR A 72 -38.06 10.17 -19.52
CA TYR A 72 -37.96 11.39 -18.72
C TYR A 72 -39.23 12.24 -18.90
N GLU A 73 -39.84 12.69 -17.79
CA GLU A 73 -41.09 13.48 -17.80
C GLU A 73 -42.23 12.89 -18.67
N GLY A 74 -42.35 11.56 -18.68
CA GLY A 74 -43.35 10.86 -19.49
C GLY A 74 -43.01 10.75 -20.98
N GLN A 75 -41.84 11.23 -21.40
CA GLN A 75 -41.33 11.06 -22.76
C GLN A 75 -40.31 9.92 -22.84
N THR A 76 -40.44 9.10 -23.88
CA THR A 76 -39.44 8.09 -24.25
C THR A 76 -38.17 8.80 -24.67
N VAL A 77 -37.12 8.66 -23.87
CA VAL A 77 -35.77 8.97 -24.32
C VAL A 77 -35.39 7.82 -25.24
N SER A 78 -34.92 8.13 -26.45
CA SER A 78 -34.38 7.10 -27.35
C SER A 78 -33.41 6.21 -26.57
N PRO A 79 -33.30 4.90 -26.91
CA PRO A 79 -32.22 4.08 -26.38
C PRO A 79 -30.95 4.90 -26.44
N LYS A 80 -30.17 4.90 -25.33
CA LYS A 80 -28.83 5.48 -25.31
C LYS A 80 -28.22 5.15 -26.67
N VAL A 81 -27.90 6.15 -27.48
CA VAL A 81 -26.96 5.91 -28.59
C VAL A 81 -25.84 5.12 -27.95
N ASP A 82 -25.52 3.96 -28.53
CA ASP A 82 -24.67 2.94 -27.90
C ASP A 82 -23.64 3.57 -26.96
N TYR A 83 -23.58 3.11 -25.70
CA TYR A 83 -22.59 3.48 -24.67
C TYR A 83 -22.89 4.72 -23.80
N SER A 84 -22.95 4.55 -22.47
CA SER A 84 -22.74 5.68 -21.53
C SER A 84 -21.24 5.78 -21.30
N SER A 85 -20.64 6.94 -21.62
CA SER A 85 -19.19 7.10 -21.48
C SER A 85 -18.78 7.00 -20.00
N THR A 86 -17.63 6.38 -19.75
CA THR A 86 -16.95 6.43 -18.44
C THR A 86 -16.78 7.90 -18.04
N TYR A 87 -16.46 8.76 -19.00
CA TYR A 87 -16.37 10.22 -18.81
C TYR A 87 -17.62 10.83 -18.16
N ASN A 88 -18.84 10.48 -18.59
CA ASN A 88 -20.06 11.07 -18.01
C ASN A 88 -20.32 10.59 -16.59
N LYS A 89 -19.90 9.37 -16.23
CA LYS A 89 -19.95 8.89 -14.84
C LYS A 89 -18.96 9.65 -13.95
N GLU A 90 -17.77 9.88 -14.47
CA GLU A 90 -16.75 10.70 -13.80
C GLU A 90 -17.21 12.15 -13.66
N LEU A 91 -17.87 12.69 -14.68
CA LEU A 91 -18.49 14.01 -14.66
C LEU A 91 -19.64 14.08 -13.64
N LYS A 92 -20.48 13.03 -13.52
CA LYS A 92 -21.51 12.94 -12.48
C LYS A 92 -20.89 13.06 -11.09
N ALA A 93 -19.82 12.30 -10.80
CA ALA A 93 -19.12 12.40 -9.52
C ALA A 93 -18.52 13.79 -9.28
N TYR A 94 -17.87 14.36 -10.29
CA TYR A 94 -17.30 15.71 -10.22
C TYR A 94 -18.36 16.76 -9.87
N LEU A 95 -19.47 16.78 -10.60
CA LEU A 95 -20.56 17.72 -10.39
C LEU A 95 -21.30 17.49 -9.08
N LEU A 96 -21.51 16.23 -8.67
CA LEU A 96 -22.12 15.88 -7.39
C LEU A 96 -21.38 16.55 -6.23
N TYR A 97 -20.06 16.32 -6.16
CA TYR A 97 -19.27 16.84 -5.06
C TYR A 97 -19.08 18.36 -5.14
N GLN A 98 -19.05 18.93 -6.36
CA GLN A 98 -19.11 20.38 -6.53
C GLN A 98 -20.41 20.97 -5.97
N GLN A 99 -21.57 20.37 -6.28
CA GLN A 99 -22.88 20.81 -5.75
C GLN A 99 -22.97 20.65 -4.22
N GLN A 100 -22.27 19.67 -3.66
CA GLN A 100 -22.18 19.44 -2.21
C GLN A 100 -21.19 20.39 -1.51
N GLY A 101 -20.52 21.28 -2.27
CA GLY A 101 -19.65 22.33 -1.73
C GLY A 101 -18.19 21.91 -1.52
N PHE A 102 -17.76 20.76 -2.06
CA PHE A 102 -16.36 20.34 -2.00
C PHE A 102 -15.51 21.05 -3.05
N HIS A 103 -14.23 21.29 -2.72
CA HIS A 103 -13.24 21.76 -3.70
C HIS A 103 -12.75 20.57 -4.53
N VAL A 104 -13.29 20.41 -5.73
CA VAL A 104 -13.02 19.28 -6.63
C VAL A 104 -12.14 19.67 -7.81
N GLU A 105 -11.14 18.84 -8.09
CA GLU A 105 -10.28 18.96 -9.28
C GLU A 105 -10.32 17.66 -10.09
N LYS A 106 -10.24 17.78 -11.41
CA LYS A 106 -10.08 16.62 -12.30
C LYS A 106 -8.63 16.15 -12.23
N ILE A 107 -8.41 14.87 -12.00
CA ILE A 107 -7.09 14.24 -12.11
C ILE A 107 -7.11 13.18 -13.21
N PHE A 108 -5.99 13.05 -13.92
CA PHE A 108 -5.87 12.13 -15.05
C PHE A 108 -4.84 11.04 -14.75
N GLU A 109 -4.82 9.99 -15.59
CA GLU A 109 -3.91 8.85 -15.42
C GLU A 109 -2.43 9.24 -15.28
N LYS A 110 -2.00 10.30 -15.98
CA LYS A 110 -0.62 10.79 -15.88
C LYS A 110 -0.27 11.26 -14.45
N ASP A 111 -1.25 11.80 -13.73
CA ASP A 111 -1.07 12.32 -12.38
C ASP A 111 -0.90 11.16 -11.38
N LEU A 112 -1.53 10.01 -11.65
CA LEU A 112 -1.36 8.77 -10.88
C LEU A 112 0.07 8.22 -10.94
N ASN A 113 0.90 8.62 -11.91
CA ASN A 113 2.31 8.21 -11.98
C ASN A 113 3.22 9.00 -11.01
N ASN A 114 2.72 10.06 -10.36
CA ASN A 114 3.50 10.86 -9.43
C ASN A 114 2.84 10.91 -8.04
N LEU A 115 3.46 10.26 -7.05
CA LEU A 115 2.99 10.26 -5.67
C LEU A 115 2.83 11.67 -5.06
N GLU A 116 3.69 12.63 -5.42
CA GLU A 116 3.59 14.01 -4.94
C GLU A 116 2.31 14.69 -5.46
N ASN A 117 1.92 14.39 -6.71
CA ASN A 117 0.66 14.88 -7.27
C ASN A 117 -0.56 14.30 -6.55
N LEU A 118 -0.49 13.07 -6.03
CA LEU A 118 -1.58 12.47 -5.27
C LEU A 118 -1.65 13.03 -3.85
N SER A 119 -0.49 13.26 -3.23
CA SER A 119 -0.36 13.67 -1.83
C SER A 119 -0.89 15.08 -1.53
N GLN A 120 -1.33 15.84 -2.55
CA GLN A 120 -2.00 17.14 -2.38
C GLN A 120 -3.51 17.02 -2.15
N TYR A 121 -4.09 15.84 -2.35
CA TYR A 121 -5.53 15.60 -2.19
C TYR A 121 -5.80 14.92 -0.85
N ASP A 122 -6.87 15.36 -0.17
CA ASP A 122 -7.35 14.71 1.05
C ASP A 122 -8.07 13.40 0.73
N ALA A 123 -8.78 13.37 -0.40
CA ALA A 123 -9.33 12.14 -0.95
C ALA A 123 -9.32 12.13 -2.49
N ILE A 124 -9.21 10.93 -3.05
CA ILE A 124 -9.35 10.68 -4.48
C ILE A 124 -10.53 9.75 -4.72
N VAL A 125 -11.46 10.19 -5.54
CA VAL A 125 -12.60 9.38 -5.97
C VAL A 125 -12.27 8.76 -7.32
N PHE A 126 -12.50 7.45 -7.40
CA PHE A 126 -12.45 6.62 -8.59
C PHE A 126 -13.89 6.23 -8.92
N PRO A 127 -14.63 7.07 -9.69
CA PRO A 127 -16.06 6.87 -9.92
C PRO A 127 -16.37 5.59 -10.70
N TYR A 128 -15.36 5.09 -11.41
CA TYR A 128 -15.38 3.87 -12.22
C TYR A 128 -13.99 3.21 -12.15
N THR A 129 -13.93 1.87 -12.03
CA THR A 129 -12.67 1.10 -11.84
C THR A 129 -11.61 1.45 -12.87
N VAL A 130 -10.49 1.94 -12.39
CA VAL A 130 -9.41 2.42 -13.25
C VAL A 130 -8.52 1.26 -13.69
N MET A 131 -8.40 1.12 -15.00
CA MET A 131 -7.31 0.35 -15.59
C MET A 131 -6.00 1.08 -15.30
N MET A 132 -5.27 0.61 -14.29
CA MET A 132 -4.01 1.20 -13.86
C MET A 132 -2.82 0.33 -14.26
N ASN A 133 -1.74 0.97 -14.67
CA ASN A 133 -0.43 0.36 -14.75
C ASN A 133 0.12 0.10 -13.32
N HIS A 134 1.21 -0.65 -13.24
CA HIS A 134 1.80 -1.03 -11.97
C HIS A 134 2.22 0.18 -11.11
N GLN A 135 2.92 1.15 -11.71
CA GLN A 135 3.41 2.33 -11.00
C GLN A 135 2.26 3.16 -10.41
N GLN A 136 1.14 3.28 -11.13
CA GLN A 136 -0.06 3.98 -10.65
C GLN A 136 -0.67 3.26 -9.45
N ARG A 137 -0.79 1.93 -9.50
CA ARG A 137 -1.29 1.14 -8.36
C ARG A 137 -0.35 1.28 -7.15
N GLU A 138 0.96 1.16 -7.34
CA GLU A 138 1.93 1.34 -6.24
C GLU A 138 1.85 2.74 -5.62
N ASN A 139 1.76 3.79 -6.44
CA ASN A 139 1.57 5.15 -5.94
C ASN A 139 0.28 5.30 -5.15
N LEU A 140 -0.82 4.73 -5.63
CA LEU A 140 -2.10 4.78 -4.95
C LEU A 140 -2.06 4.05 -3.60
N LYS A 141 -1.44 2.86 -3.54
CA LYS A 141 -1.21 2.13 -2.29
C LYS A 141 -0.41 2.98 -1.30
N ILE A 142 0.66 3.62 -1.76
CA ILE A 142 1.51 4.47 -0.91
C ILE A 142 0.74 5.71 -0.45
N TYR A 143 -0.03 6.36 -1.33
CA TYR A 143 -0.88 7.51 -1.01
C TYR A 143 -1.87 7.17 0.10
N VAL A 144 -2.65 6.09 -0.06
CA VAL A 144 -3.62 5.67 0.97
C VAL A 144 -2.90 5.30 2.27
N ARG A 145 -1.82 4.50 2.19
CA ARG A 145 -1.04 4.10 3.37
C ARG A 145 -0.57 5.30 4.19
N ASN A 146 -0.24 6.41 3.52
CA ASN A 146 0.32 7.59 4.15
C ASN A 146 -0.73 8.60 4.67
N GLY A 147 -2.02 8.31 4.50
CA GLY A 147 -3.11 9.13 5.05
C GLY A 147 -4.17 9.55 4.03
N GLY A 148 -3.92 9.33 2.73
CA GLY A 148 -4.86 9.72 1.68
C GLY A 148 -6.16 8.93 1.71
N GLY A 149 -7.30 9.61 1.52
CA GLY A 149 -8.60 8.99 1.35
C GLY A 149 -8.82 8.46 -0.07
N ALA A 150 -9.56 7.36 -0.22
CA ALA A 150 -9.99 6.90 -1.55
C ALA A 150 -11.42 6.34 -1.57
N ILE A 151 -12.15 6.58 -2.65
CA ILE A 151 -13.43 5.89 -2.93
C ILE A 151 -13.30 5.14 -4.25
N PHE A 152 -13.59 3.85 -4.24
CA PHE A 152 -13.65 3.02 -5.44
C PHE A 152 -15.08 2.56 -5.67
N ALA A 153 -15.67 3.00 -6.78
CA ALA A 153 -16.93 2.47 -7.25
C ALA A 153 -16.70 1.55 -8.46
N PHE A 154 -17.49 0.47 -8.50
CA PHE A 154 -17.34 -0.62 -9.45
C PHE A 154 -17.47 -0.21 -10.93
N GLN A 155 -16.56 -0.73 -11.76
CA GLN A 155 -16.62 -0.86 -13.22
C GLN A 155 -16.20 -2.27 -13.65
N THR A 156 -17.01 -2.82 -14.55
CA THR A 156 -16.88 -4.07 -15.31
C THR A 156 -15.82 -3.98 -16.43
N ALA A 157 -14.55 -3.83 -16.10
CA ALA A 157 -13.45 -3.80 -17.06
C ALA A 157 -13.28 -5.10 -17.90
N ARG A 158 -13.97 -6.20 -17.57
CA ARG A 158 -13.94 -7.45 -18.35
C ARG A 158 -15.14 -7.64 -19.28
N ASN A 159 -16.36 -7.53 -18.76
CA ASN A 159 -17.59 -7.86 -19.51
C ASN A 159 -18.08 -6.69 -20.36
N GLU A 160 -17.75 -5.48 -19.93
CA GLU A 160 -17.93 -4.26 -20.71
C GLU A 160 -16.57 -3.82 -21.22
N SER A 161 -15.68 -4.72 -21.66
CA SER A 161 -14.49 -4.30 -22.41
C SER A 161 -14.59 -4.67 -23.87
N ALA A 162 -14.36 -3.69 -24.74
CA ALA A 162 -14.31 -3.90 -26.19
C ALA A 162 -13.09 -4.75 -26.59
N LYS A 163 -12.02 -4.72 -25.78
CA LYS A 163 -10.75 -5.45 -26.02
C LYS A 163 -9.90 -5.48 -24.75
N PHE A 164 -9.21 -6.57 -24.48
CA PHE A 164 -8.28 -6.63 -23.35
C PHE A 164 -6.99 -5.83 -23.60
N PRO A 165 -6.43 -5.16 -22.58
CA PRO A 165 -5.10 -4.57 -22.65
C PRO A 165 -4.02 -5.62 -22.99
N LYS A 166 -3.04 -5.24 -23.81
CA LYS A 166 -1.85 -6.07 -24.07
C LYS A 166 -0.97 -6.15 -22.82
N ALA A 167 -0.16 -7.20 -22.73
CA ALA A 167 0.85 -7.34 -21.69
C ALA A 167 1.71 -6.06 -21.56
N GLY A 168 1.87 -5.56 -20.33
CA GLY A 168 2.63 -4.35 -20.03
C GLY A 168 1.86 -3.03 -20.18
N GLN A 169 0.65 -3.03 -20.75
CA GLN A 169 -0.19 -1.81 -20.81
C GLN A 169 -0.85 -1.51 -19.46
N MET A 170 -1.26 -2.55 -18.74
CA MET A 170 -1.95 -2.47 -17.45
C MET A 170 -1.41 -3.51 -16.49
N ASP A 171 -1.54 -3.25 -15.18
CA ASP A 171 -1.28 -4.24 -14.13
C ASP A 171 -2.60 -4.89 -13.72
N LEU A 172 -2.85 -6.08 -14.28
CA LEU A 172 -4.08 -6.88 -14.10
C LEU A 172 -3.78 -8.23 -13.42
N SER A 173 -2.63 -8.35 -12.74
CA SER A 173 -2.13 -9.66 -12.34
C SER A 173 -2.39 -10.02 -10.89
N PRO A 174 -3.11 -11.15 -10.69
CA PRO A 174 -3.00 -12.07 -9.58
C PRO A 174 -2.10 -11.72 -8.38
N LEU A 175 -2.60 -11.25 -7.24
CA LEU A 175 -1.93 -11.29 -5.95
C LEU A 175 -2.39 -12.55 -5.22
N ILE A 176 -3.60 -13.08 -5.49
CA ILE A 176 -4.09 -14.36 -4.97
C ILE A 176 -4.83 -15.13 -6.07
N TYR A 177 -4.39 -16.35 -6.35
CA TYR A 177 -4.93 -17.22 -7.42
C TYR A 177 -5.94 -18.26 -6.93
N ASP A 178 -6.21 -18.34 -5.63
CA ASP A 178 -7.08 -19.34 -5.02
C ASP A 178 -8.49 -18.78 -4.74
N VAL A 179 -9.04 -18.07 -5.72
CA VAL A 179 -10.46 -17.70 -5.76
C VAL A 179 -11.08 -18.31 -7.02
N ASP A 180 -12.36 -18.64 -6.94
CA ASP A 180 -13.07 -19.41 -7.97
C ASP A 180 -13.36 -18.60 -9.26
N SER A 181 -12.93 -17.33 -9.33
CA SER A 181 -13.25 -16.34 -10.36
C SER A 181 -12.04 -15.47 -10.75
N TRP A 182 -12.11 -14.79 -11.90
CA TRP A 182 -10.97 -14.10 -12.51
C TRP A 182 -10.75 -12.70 -11.91
N VAL A 183 -9.74 -12.55 -11.04
CA VAL A 183 -9.46 -11.30 -10.31
C VAL A 183 -8.56 -10.34 -11.10
N MET A 184 -9.03 -9.77 -12.20
CA MET A 184 -8.18 -8.83 -12.97
C MET A 184 -8.31 -7.37 -12.49
N GLU A 185 -9.45 -7.00 -11.91
CA GLU A 185 -9.85 -5.60 -11.72
C GLU A 185 -9.32 -5.01 -10.40
N TRP A 186 -9.41 -5.78 -9.32
CA TRP A 186 -9.08 -5.33 -7.95
C TRP A 186 -7.80 -5.86 -7.37
N ASP A 187 -7.11 -6.70 -8.10
CA ASP A 187 -6.31 -7.70 -7.43
C ASP A 187 -5.00 -7.18 -6.83
N ASN A 188 -4.28 -6.27 -7.52
CA ASN A 188 -3.18 -5.56 -6.86
C ASN A 188 -3.68 -4.49 -5.84
N LEU A 189 -4.98 -4.19 -5.78
CA LEU A 189 -5.61 -3.39 -4.71
C LEU A 189 -6.23 -4.25 -3.59
N SER A 190 -6.26 -5.59 -3.71
CA SER A 190 -6.73 -6.48 -2.64
C SER A 190 -5.91 -6.32 -1.36
N GLU A 191 -4.66 -5.89 -1.51
CA GLU A 191 -3.78 -5.45 -0.44
C GLU A 191 -4.34 -4.24 0.34
N VAL A 192 -4.89 -3.24 -0.37
CA VAL A 192 -5.54 -2.06 0.21
C VAL A 192 -6.85 -2.43 0.86
N PHE A 193 -7.66 -3.22 0.15
CA PHE A 193 -8.98 -3.62 0.64
C PHE A 193 -8.92 -4.59 1.81
N ASN A 194 -7.79 -5.28 1.98
CA ASN A 194 -7.63 -6.33 2.98
C ASN A 194 -8.80 -7.34 2.92
N ALA A 195 -9.18 -7.69 1.69
CA ALA A 195 -10.30 -8.54 1.36
C ALA A 195 -9.94 -9.44 0.17
N ARG A 196 -10.60 -10.60 0.07
CA ARG A 196 -10.63 -11.39 -1.17
C ARG A 196 -11.81 -11.01 -2.02
N PHE A 197 -11.60 -11.04 -3.32
CA PHE A 197 -12.67 -11.23 -4.28
C PHE A 197 -13.32 -12.61 -4.08
N ILE A 198 -14.64 -12.66 -4.10
CA ILE A 198 -15.41 -13.89 -3.97
C ILE A 198 -15.96 -14.27 -5.34
N ASP A 199 -16.69 -13.36 -5.99
CA ASP A 199 -17.39 -13.67 -7.22
C ASP A 199 -17.84 -12.39 -7.96
N ASP A 200 -17.95 -12.50 -9.29
CA ASP A 200 -18.66 -11.57 -10.18
C ASP A 200 -20.01 -12.20 -10.56
N ILE A 201 -21.11 -11.62 -10.08
CA ILE A 201 -22.45 -12.20 -10.28
C ILE A 201 -23.43 -11.19 -10.85
N VAL A 202 -24.47 -11.69 -11.52
CA VAL A 202 -25.59 -10.86 -11.99
C VAL A 202 -26.78 -10.99 -11.05
N LEU A 203 -27.15 -9.87 -10.42
CA LEU A 203 -28.36 -9.75 -9.61
C LEU A 203 -29.47 -9.10 -10.41
N GLY A 204 -30.69 -9.61 -10.30
CA GLY A 204 -31.91 -8.96 -10.81
C GLY A 204 -32.81 -8.50 -9.67
N ASN A 205 -33.56 -7.41 -9.83
CA ASN A 205 -34.46 -6.89 -8.80
C ASN A 205 -33.74 -6.67 -7.45
N ALA A 206 -32.54 -6.13 -7.49
CA ALA A 206 -31.70 -5.97 -6.31
C ALA A 206 -32.17 -4.79 -5.44
N THR A 207 -32.13 -4.98 -4.13
CA THR A 207 -32.26 -3.93 -3.11
C THR A 207 -31.01 -3.95 -2.25
N ILE A 208 -30.43 -2.76 -2.06
CA ILE A 208 -29.27 -2.51 -1.23
C ILE A 208 -29.72 -1.64 -0.07
N SER A 209 -29.38 -2.06 1.15
CA SER A 209 -29.67 -1.28 2.35
C SER A 209 -28.49 -1.35 3.32
N ASN A 210 -28.52 -0.50 4.35
CA ASN A 210 -27.51 -0.50 5.40
C ASN A 210 -27.68 -1.63 6.42
N ALA A 211 -28.68 -2.51 6.26
CA ALA A 211 -29.07 -3.52 7.26
C ALA A 211 -29.06 -2.93 8.69
N ASN A 212 -28.25 -3.50 9.60
CA ASN A 212 -28.04 -2.97 10.97
C ASN A 212 -26.68 -2.26 11.14
N SER A 213 -26.07 -1.81 10.05
CA SER A 213 -24.76 -1.14 10.12
C SER A 213 -24.86 0.15 10.94
N VAL A 214 -23.98 0.27 11.93
CA VAL A 214 -23.82 1.43 12.80
C VAL A 214 -22.58 2.26 12.45
N HIS A 215 -22.02 2.06 11.25
CA HIS A 215 -20.83 2.79 10.81
C HIS A 215 -21.12 4.30 10.74
N PRO A 216 -20.14 5.19 11.07
CA PRO A 216 -20.35 6.65 11.05
C PRO A 216 -20.92 7.18 9.73
N ILE A 217 -20.48 6.66 8.59
CA ILE A 217 -21.05 6.99 7.26
C ILE A 217 -22.57 6.80 7.25
N ILE A 218 -23.05 5.65 7.73
CA ILE A 218 -24.46 5.30 7.75
C ILE A 218 -25.22 6.13 8.78
N GLN A 219 -24.68 6.30 9.98
CA GLN A 219 -25.30 7.09 11.04
C GLN A 219 -25.51 8.55 10.62
N ASN A 220 -24.50 9.15 9.99
CA ASN A 220 -24.59 10.53 9.51
C ASN A 220 -25.56 10.65 8.32
N ALA A 221 -25.51 9.70 7.38
CA ALA A 221 -26.44 9.69 6.24
C ALA A 221 -27.91 9.55 6.67
N THR A 222 -28.21 8.58 7.53
CA THR A 222 -29.57 8.32 8.05
C THR A 222 -30.10 9.50 8.88
N LYS A 223 -29.22 10.13 9.69
CA LYS A 223 -29.54 11.37 10.41
C LYS A 223 -29.89 12.52 9.47
N GLU A 224 -29.10 12.75 8.42
CA GLU A 224 -29.37 13.82 7.44
C GLU A 224 -30.67 13.56 6.65
N LEU A 225 -30.95 12.30 6.32
CA LEU A 225 -32.17 11.88 5.63
C LEU A 225 -33.42 11.86 6.53
N GLY A 226 -33.26 11.98 7.85
CA GLY A 226 -34.38 11.88 8.79
C GLY A 226 -35.06 10.51 8.81
N LYS A 227 -34.32 9.43 8.56
CA LYS A 227 -34.85 8.06 8.48
C LYS A 227 -33.90 7.03 9.08
N SER A 228 -34.36 5.81 9.33
CA SER A 228 -33.54 4.75 9.94
C SER A 228 -32.78 3.87 8.94
N THR A 229 -33.20 3.83 7.68
CA THR A 229 -32.63 2.95 6.66
C THR A 229 -32.37 3.66 5.34
N LEU A 230 -31.22 3.38 4.74
CA LEU A 230 -30.93 3.65 3.33
C LEU A 230 -31.53 2.52 2.48
N SER A 231 -32.08 2.86 1.32
CA SER A 231 -32.68 1.92 0.40
C SER A 231 -32.43 2.33 -1.05
N LEU A 232 -31.59 1.57 -1.73
CA LEU A 232 -31.35 1.67 -3.16
C LEU A 232 -31.95 0.45 -3.83
N SER A 233 -32.68 0.61 -4.92
CA SER A 233 -33.20 -0.55 -5.67
C SER A 233 -33.02 -0.42 -7.17
N LYS A 234 -32.87 -1.56 -7.83
CA LYS A 234 -32.74 -1.67 -9.28
C LYS A 234 -33.61 -2.81 -9.79
N SER A 235 -34.51 -2.52 -10.72
CA SER A 235 -35.52 -3.48 -11.21
C SER A 235 -35.06 -4.35 -12.37
N ASP A 236 -33.93 -4.04 -13.01
CA ASP A 236 -33.31 -4.84 -14.05
C ASP A 236 -32.09 -5.62 -13.51
N LYS A 237 -31.26 -6.15 -14.42
CA LYS A 237 -30.07 -6.93 -14.08
C LYS A 237 -28.85 -6.03 -13.94
N GLU A 238 -27.97 -6.34 -12.99
CA GLU A 238 -26.67 -5.68 -12.85
C GLU A 238 -25.59 -6.67 -12.43
N TRP A 239 -24.41 -6.51 -12.99
CA TRP A 239 -23.19 -7.11 -12.47
C TRP A 239 -22.82 -6.45 -11.15
N VAL A 240 -22.51 -7.24 -10.15
CA VAL A 240 -22.01 -6.78 -8.87
C VAL A 240 -20.79 -7.58 -8.47
N GLU A 241 -19.96 -6.97 -7.65
CA GLU A 241 -18.77 -7.59 -7.11
C GLU A 241 -18.89 -7.85 -5.64
N ILE A 242 -18.57 -9.08 -5.30
CA ILE A 242 -18.60 -9.52 -3.93
C ILE A 242 -17.17 -9.67 -3.46
N ILE A 243 -16.78 -8.81 -2.51
CA ILE A 243 -15.56 -9.00 -1.75
C ILE A 243 -15.92 -9.48 -0.34
N LYS A 244 -14.98 -10.19 0.29
CA LYS A 244 -15.07 -10.59 1.70
C LYS A 244 -13.77 -10.22 2.40
N PRO A 245 -13.84 -9.46 3.50
CA PRO A 245 -12.68 -9.15 4.33
C PRO A 245 -11.88 -10.42 4.68
N TRP A 246 -10.56 -10.31 4.73
CA TRP A 246 -9.74 -11.33 5.37
C TRP A 246 -10.11 -11.42 6.85
N GLN A 247 -9.89 -12.59 7.48
CA GLN A 247 -10.11 -12.70 8.92
C GLN A 247 -9.15 -11.75 9.65
N GLY A 248 -9.68 -10.88 10.52
CA GLY A 248 -8.90 -9.81 11.14
C GLY A 248 -8.56 -8.64 10.21
N GLY A 249 -9.14 -8.61 9.00
CA GLY A 249 -9.07 -7.48 8.09
C GLY A 249 -9.87 -6.27 8.59
N SER A 250 -9.46 -5.08 8.16
CA SER A 250 -10.08 -3.80 8.54
C SER A 250 -11.33 -3.44 7.71
N ALA A 251 -11.64 -4.22 6.68
CA ALA A 251 -12.80 -4.00 5.83
C ALA A 251 -14.11 -4.35 6.56
N SER A 252 -14.97 -3.35 6.73
CA SER A 252 -16.27 -3.45 7.38
C SER A 252 -17.39 -3.25 6.36
N PRO A 253 -18.29 -4.22 6.14
CA PRO A 253 -19.44 -4.01 5.28
C PRO A 253 -20.37 -2.92 5.87
N ILE A 254 -20.73 -1.94 5.04
CA ILE A 254 -21.56 -0.79 5.43
C ILE A 254 -22.90 -0.74 4.69
N LEU A 255 -22.98 -1.36 3.51
CA LEU A 255 -24.20 -1.63 2.77
C LEU A 255 -24.25 -3.11 2.42
N TYR A 256 -25.45 -3.65 2.23
CA TYR A 256 -25.69 -5.07 1.98
C TYR A 256 -26.71 -5.26 0.85
N PHE A 257 -26.52 -6.30 0.05
CA PHE A 257 -27.57 -6.82 -0.81
C PHE A 257 -28.64 -7.49 0.08
N SER A 258 -29.72 -6.75 0.35
CA SER A 258 -30.77 -7.15 1.29
C SER A 258 -31.89 -7.94 0.63
N ASN A 259 -32.10 -7.74 -0.67
CA ASN A 259 -33.02 -8.54 -1.48
C ASN A 259 -32.54 -8.59 -2.94
N TYR A 260 -32.80 -9.70 -3.65
CA TYR A 260 -32.43 -9.88 -5.07
C TYR A 260 -32.96 -11.22 -5.60
N ASN A 261 -33.00 -11.33 -6.93
CA ASN A 261 -33.20 -12.56 -7.69
C ASN A 261 -31.88 -13.01 -8.33
N TYR A 262 -31.68 -14.32 -8.45
CA TYR A 262 -30.55 -14.89 -9.17
C TYR A 262 -30.82 -14.94 -10.66
N THR A 263 -29.82 -14.58 -11.47
CA THR A 263 -29.96 -14.72 -12.92
C THR A 263 -29.00 -15.72 -13.55
N ASP A 264 -27.74 -15.93 -13.08
CA ASP A 264 -26.83 -16.95 -13.67
C ASP A 264 -25.74 -17.55 -12.69
N LYS A 265 -26.14 -18.00 -11.47
CA LYS A 265 -25.36 -18.63 -10.31
C LYS A 265 -24.65 -17.66 -9.32
N PRO A 266 -24.29 -18.06 -8.06
CA PRO A 266 -24.59 -19.29 -7.28
C PRO A 266 -25.60 -19.11 -6.11
N GLN A 267 -26.36 -20.16 -5.76
CA GLN A 267 -27.38 -20.20 -4.67
C GLN A 267 -26.83 -19.97 -3.24
N THR A 268 -25.52 -19.78 -3.09
CA THR A 268 -24.80 -19.68 -1.81
C THR A 268 -24.78 -18.27 -1.23
N MET A 269 -25.14 -17.24 -2.00
CA MET A 269 -25.25 -15.87 -1.49
C MET A 269 -26.45 -15.74 -0.54
N LYS A 270 -26.21 -15.40 0.72
CA LYS A 270 -27.28 -15.12 1.68
C LYS A 270 -27.51 -13.62 1.80
N LYS A 271 -28.78 -13.22 1.83
CA LYS A 271 -29.20 -11.83 2.07
C LYS A 271 -28.55 -11.32 3.35
N ASN A 272 -28.05 -10.09 3.33
CA ASN A 272 -27.38 -9.44 4.47
C ASN A 272 -26.08 -10.13 4.96
N GLU A 273 -25.56 -11.14 4.25
CA GLU A 273 -24.25 -11.73 4.59
C GLU A 273 -23.11 -11.01 3.86
N PHE A 274 -23.35 -10.58 2.62
CA PHE A 274 -22.33 -10.01 1.75
C PHE A 274 -22.52 -8.50 1.59
N GLY A 275 -21.42 -7.75 1.76
CA GLY A 275 -21.41 -6.31 1.64
C GLY A 275 -21.52 -5.84 0.18
N ALA A 276 -22.44 -4.91 -0.08
CA ALA A 276 -22.50 -4.15 -1.33
C ALA A 276 -21.51 -2.97 -1.33
N ALA A 277 -21.11 -2.50 -0.14
CA ALA A 277 -20.04 -1.53 0.04
C ALA A 277 -19.30 -1.79 1.36
N HIS A 278 -18.02 -1.42 1.41
CA HIS A 278 -17.13 -1.63 2.55
C HIS A 278 -16.40 -0.34 2.92
N ALA A 279 -16.32 -0.03 4.21
CA ALA A 279 -15.39 0.95 4.78
C ALA A 279 -14.12 0.22 5.24
N ILE A 280 -12.97 0.74 4.87
CA ILE A 280 -11.68 0.05 5.03
C ILE A 280 -10.67 1.06 5.60
N GLU A 281 -9.90 0.64 6.59
CA GLU A 281 -8.73 1.39 7.07
C GLU A 281 -7.46 0.71 6.57
N TYR A 282 -6.54 1.46 5.96
CA TYR A 282 -5.30 0.91 5.41
C TYR A 282 -4.13 1.86 5.63
N GLY A 283 -3.16 1.41 6.44
CA GLY A 283 -2.10 2.30 6.92
C GLY A 283 -2.69 3.41 7.79
N LYS A 284 -2.52 4.66 7.36
CA LYS A 284 -3.14 5.85 7.97
C LYS A 284 -4.35 6.37 7.19
N GLY A 285 -4.64 5.79 6.02
CA GLY A 285 -5.74 6.26 5.17
C GLY A 285 -7.00 5.43 5.33
N ARG A 286 -8.06 5.91 4.68
CA ARG A 286 -9.39 5.33 4.69
C ARG A 286 -9.89 5.14 3.26
N VAL A 287 -10.57 4.03 3.03
CA VAL A 287 -11.07 3.65 1.71
C VAL A 287 -12.53 3.22 1.82
N VAL A 288 -13.35 3.66 0.87
CA VAL A 288 -14.68 3.09 0.64
C VAL A 288 -14.67 2.33 -0.67
N GLN A 289 -14.98 1.04 -0.64
CA GLN A 289 -15.20 0.22 -1.83
C GLN A 289 -16.70 0.01 -2.03
N ILE A 290 -17.18 0.14 -3.26
CA ILE A 290 -18.59 0.00 -3.64
C ILE A 290 -18.67 -0.99 -4.80
N GLY A 291 -19.29 -2.14 -4.57
CA GLY A 291 -19.32 -3.29 -5.51
C GLY A 291 -20.42 -3.24 -6.57
N PHE A 292 -21.01 -2.06 -6.82
CA PHE A 292 -22.08 -1.86 -7.81
C PHE A 292 -22.00 -0.44 -8.40
N LYS A 293 -22.70 -0.17 -9.50
CA LYS A 293 -22.64 1.10 -10.23
C LYS A 293 -23.47 2.19 -9.56
N ILE A 294 -23.01 2.67 -8.40
CA ILE A 294 -23.78 3.61 -7.58
C ILE A 294 -24.17 4.91 -8.29
N PHE A 295 -23.38 5.39 -9.25
CA PHE A 295 -23.69 6.60 -10.04
C PHE A 295 -24.83 6.41 -11.05
N ASP A 296 -25.31 5.19 -11.27
CA ASP A 296 -26.54 4.94 -12.06
C ASP A 296 -27.80 5.36 -11.29
N TYR A 297 -27.71 5.46 -9.96
CA TYR A 297 -28.84 5.78 -9.08
C TYR A 297 -29.11 7.28 -8.95
N MET A 298 -28.19 8.13 -9.42
CA MET A 298 -28.17 9.55 -9.07
C MET A 298 -28.54 10.47 -10.24
N THR A 299 -29.31 11.51 -9.94
CA THR A 299 -29.59 12.62 -10.86
C THR A 299 -28.74 13.84 -10.51
N ILE A 300 -27.96 14.33 -11.48
CA ILE A 300 -27.21 15.59 -11.39
C ILE A 300 -27.91 16.64 -12.24
N ASN A 301 -28.65 17.53 -11.59
CA ASN A 301 -29.41 18.59 -12.26
C ASN A 301 -28.53 19.83 -12.52
N VAL A 302 -27.47 19.67 -13.31
CA VAL A 302 -26.58 20.76 -13.75
C VAL A 302 -26.41 20.69 -15.26
N LYS A 303 -26.51 21.86 -15.90
CA LYS A 303 -26.14 21.99 -17.31
C LYS A 303 -24.63 21.80 -17.44
N ALA A 304 -24.22 20.76 -18.17
CA ALA A 304 -22.83 20.45 -18.45
C ALA A 304 -22.70 19.92 -19.88
N ASP A 305 -21.46 19.83 -20.36
CA ASP A 305 -21.14 19.24 -21.66
C ASP A 305 -21.14 17.71 -21.54
N TRP A 306 -22.34 17.15 -21.38
CA TRP A 306 -22.58 15.71 -21.39
C TRP A 306 -22.20 15.14 -22.76
N GLN A 307 -21.42 14.07 -22.78
CA GLN A 307 -21.05 13.37 -24.02
C GLN A 307 -22.13 12.39 -24.50
N ASP A 308 -23.18 12.19 -23.69
CA ASP A 308 -24.34 11.38 -24.00
C ASP A 308 -25.63 12.20 -23.78
N ASN A 309 -26.75 11.59 -24.11
CA ASN A 309 -28.07 12.21 -23.98
C ASN A 309 -28.68 12.04 -22.56
N GLU A 310 -27.92 11.55 -21.56
CA GLU A 310 -28.45 11.31 -20.21
C GLU A 310 -28.70 12.62 -19.45
N ASN A 311 -28.01 13.71 -19.80
CA ASN A 311 -28.10 15.02 -19.12
C ASN A 311 -28.01 14.91 -17.58
N GLY A 312 -27.20 13.98 -17.09
CA GLY A 312 -27.02 13.76 -15.65
C GLY A 312 -28.11 12.92 -14.96
N ALA A 313 -29.12 12.41 -15.67
CA ALA A 313 -30.25 11.69 -15.06
C ALA A 313 -29.87 10.30 -14.48
N ALA A 314 -30.56 9.91 -13.41
CA ALA A 314 -30.55 8.53 -12.91
C ALA A 314 -31.21 7.56 -13.91
N TYR A 315 -30.90 6.27 -13.79
CA TYR A 315 -31.47 5.25 -14.66
C TYR A 315 -32.93 5.00 -14.28
N SER A 316 -33.79 4.82 -15.28
CA SER A 316 -35.24 4.61 -15.08
C SER A 316 -35.57 3.35 -14.26
N THR A 317 -34.66 2.38 -14.22
CA THR A 317 -34.78 1.14 -13.43
C THR A 317 -34.28 1.27 -12.00
N THR A 318 -33.66 2.40 -11.64
CA THR A 318 -33.06 2.64 -10.32
C THR A 318 -33.95 3.52 -9.43
N ARG A 319 -33.87 3.34 -8.11
CA ARG A 319 -34.54 4.16 -7.08
C ARG A 319 -33.59 4.39 -5.90
N GLY A 320 -33.79 5.49 -5.18
CA GLY A 320 -32.96 5.88 -4.04
C GLY A 320 -31.93 6.95 -4.38
N ASP A 321 -32.24 7.86 -5.31
CA ASP A 321 -31.36 8.95 -5.74
C ASP A 321 -30.79 9.77 -4.57
N THR A 322 -31.66 10.33 -3.74
CA THR A 322 -31.26 11.12 -2.56
C THR A 322 -30.44 10.31 -1.56
N ASP A 323 -30.76 9.02 -1.37
CA ASP A 323 -30.01 8.12 -0.50
C ASP A 323 -28.59 7.91 -1.01
N ALA A 324 -28.43 7.67 -2.31
CA ALA A 324 -27.14 7.44 -2.95
C ALA A 324 -26.27 8.70 -2.85
N GLN A 325 -26.84 9.88 -3.15
CA GLN A 325 -26.12 11.15 -3.05
C GLN A 325 -25.64 11.44 -1.62
N ILE A 326 -26.50 11.25 -0.63
CA ILE A 326 -26.16 11.49 0.78
C ILE A 326 -25.17 10.43 1.31
N PHE A 327 -25.31 9.17 0.90
CA PHE A 327 -24.31 8.15 1.20
C PHE A 327 -22.93 8.54 0.65
N MET A 328 -22.84 8.97 -0.61
CA MET A 328 -21.57 9.39 -1.22
C MET A 328 -20.96 10.62 -0.56
N LYS A 329 -21.79 11.57 -0.10
CA LYS A 329 -21.34 12.73 0.69
C LYS A 329 -20.64 12.30 1.97
N HIS A 330 -21.28 11.45 2.76
CA HIS A 330 -20.74 10.99 4.05
C HIS A 330 -19.58 10.01 3.88
N ALA A 331 -19.58 9.22 2.81
CA ALA A 331 -18.41 8.42 2.43
C ALA A 331 -17.20 9.32 2.14
N LEU A 332 -17.39 10.41 1.38
CA LEU A 332 -16.31 11.36 1.05
C LEU A 332 -15.77 12.06 2.29
N HIS A 333 -16.65 12.58 3.15
CA HIS A 333 -16.21 13.17 4.41
C HIS A 333 -15.38 12.18 5.24
N TRP A 334 -15.85 10.95 5.39
CA TRP A 334 -15.15 9.96 6.22
C TRP A 334 -13.76 9.59 5.69
N VAL A 335 -13.58 9.49 4.36
CA VAL A 335 -12.27 9.18 3.78
C VAL A 335 -11.32 10.39 3.74
N ALA A 336 -11.86 11.62 3.65
CA ALA A 336 -11.08 12.86 3.61
C ALA A 336 -10.76 13.44 5.00
N GLU A 337 -11.31 12.86 6.07
CA GLU A 337 -10.99 13.21 7.44
C GLU A 337 -9.62 12.65 7.86
N ASP A 338 -8.84 13.48 8.56
CA ASP A 338 -7.61 13.03 9.21
C ASP A 338 -7.90 11.83 10.13
N HIS A 339 -7.16 10.75 9.90
CA HIS A 339 -7.28 9.53 10.67
C HIS A 339 -6.00 9.28 11.48
N ASP A 340 -6.12 9.40 12.80
CA ASP A 340 -5.02 9.09 13.73
C ASP A 340 -4.84 7.57 13.97
N GLY A 341 -5.78 6.76 13.49
CA GLY A 341 -5.63 5.31 13.53
C GLY A 341 -4.52 4.85 12.59
N TYR A 342 -3.77 3.85 13.04
CA TYR A 342 -2.69 3.27 12.27
C TYR A 342 -2.81 1.77 12.24
N VAL A 343 -3.07 1.23 11.06
CA VAL A 343 -3.03 -0.21 10.80
C VAL A 343 -1.65 -0.55 10.24
N PRO A 344 -0.69 -1.05 11.06
CA PRO A 344 0.65 -1.36 10.58
C PRO A 344 0.58 -2.46 9.53
N ARG A 345 1.20 -2.24 8.38
CA ARG A 345 1.41 -3.29 7.39
C ARG A 345 2.48 -4.24 7.89
N ARG A 346 2.15 -5.53 7.98
CA ARG A 346 3.06 -6.58 8.41
C ARG A 346 3.21 -7.57 7.27
N TYR A 347 4.22 -7.36 6.44
CA TYR A 347 4.75 -8.44 5.62
C TYR A 347 5.55 -9.36 6.54
N HIS A 348 4.91 -10.40 7.06
CA HIS A 348 5.53 -11.28 8.05
C HIS A 348 5.38 -12.71 7.60
N LEU A 349 6.42 -13.23 6.96
CA LEU A 349 6.46 -14.61 6.52
C LEU A 349 7.21 -15.45 7.56
N SER A 350 6.78 -16.70 7.72
CA SER A 350 7.57 -17.75 8.35
C SER A 350 7.97 -18.74 7.28
N LEU A 351 9.20 -19.23 7.37
CA LEU A 351 9.74 -20.22 6.45
C LEU A 351 10.41 -21.31 7.27
N TYR A 352 10.04 -22.56 7.02
CA TYR A 352 10.65 -23.71 7.68
C TYR A 352 10.69 -24.93 6.76
N SER A 353 11.75 -25.72 6.94
CA SER A 353 11.97 -26.97 6.21
C SER A 353 11.87 -28.20 7.13
N ASP A 354 10.94 -29.10 6.82
CA ASP A 354 10.67 -30.33 7.57
C ASP A 354 11.02 -31.58 6.76
N GLY A 355 11.06 -32.74 7.45
CA GLY A 355 11.27 -34.04 6.81
C GLY A 355 12.59 -34.12 6.04
N VAL A 356 13.61 -33.37 6.49
CA VAL A 356 14.88 -33.20 5.78
C VAL A 356 15.66 -34.50 5.80
N GLN A 357 15.93 -35.06 4.63
CA GLN A 357 16.60 -36.34 4.45
C GLN A 357 17.64 -36.28 3.32
N SER A 358 18.58 -37.22 3.36
CA SER A 358 19.53 -37.43 2.27
C SER A 358 19.88 -38.89 2.08
N TYR A 359 20.14 -39.28 0.83
CA TYR A 359 20.53 -40.64 0.44
C TYR A 359 21.23 -40.65 -0.92
N VAL A 360 21.92 -41.74 -1.26
CA VAL A 360 22.41 -41.99 -2.63
C VAL A 360 21.34 -42.76 -3.40
N ALA A 361 20.86 -42.20 -4.52
CA ALA A 361 19.90 -42.86 -5.39
C ALA A 361 20.54 -44.02 -6.19
N PRO A 362 19.74 -44.96 -6.72
CA PRO A 362 20.26 -46.01 -7.61
C PRO A 362 21.03 -45.48 -8.84
N SER A 363 20.73 -44.26 -9.29
CA SER A 363 21.48 -43.56 -10.34
C SER A 363 22.91 -43.15 -9.94
N GLY A 364 23.30 -43.38 -8.68
CA GLY A 364 24.55 -42.93 -8.09
C GLY A 364 24.55 -41.48 -7.63
N GLN A 365 23.50 -40.69 -7.92
CA GLN A 365 23.41 -39.29 -7.49
C GLN A 365 23.11 -39.17 -5.99
N PHE A 366 23.65 -38.13 -5.36
CA PHE A 366 23.32 -37.81 -3.98
C PHE A 366 22.04 -36.96 -3.97
N VAL A 367 21.01 -37.42 -3.26
CA VAL A 367 19.69 -36.79 -3.22
C VAL A 367 19.49 -36.13 -1.86
N PHE A 368 19.01 -34.90 -1.90
CA PHE A 368 18.42 -34.20 -0.76
C PHE A 368 16.92 -34.10 -0.96
N TYR A 369 16.14 -34.37 0.07
CA TYR A 369 14.68 -34.33 0.03
C TYR A 369 14.16 -33.62 1.27
N SER A 370 13.15 -32.77 1.10
CA SER A 370 12.50 -32.06 2.21
C SER A 370 11.09 -31.59 1.80
N THR A 371 10.28 -31.29 2.81
CA THR A 371 9.08 -30.46 2.67
C THR A 371 9.43 -29.05 3.10
N VAL A 372 9.16 -28.06 2.25
CA VAL A 372 9.27 -26.65 2.62
C VAL A 372 7.88 -26.07 2.85
N THR A 373 7.75 -25.26 3.89
CA THR A 373 6.53 -24.51 4.17
C THR A 373 6.84 -23.03 4.30
N VAL A 374 6.11 -22.21 3.55
CA VAL A 374 6.02 -20.77 3.75
C VAL A 374 4.63 -20.43 4.27
N LYS A 375 4.55 -19.65 5.34
CA LYS A 375 3.30 -19.15 5.90
C LYS A 375 3.34 -17.63 5.99
N ASN A 376 2.29 -16.97 5.53
CA ASN A 376 2.03 -15.57 5.81
C ASN A 376 1.37 -15.41 7.17
N ASN A 377 2.13 -14.90 8.14
CA ASN A 377 1.69 -14.50 9.49
C ASN A 377 1.42 -12.99 9.58
N GLY A 378 1.39 -12.35 8.41
CA GLY A 378 1.16 -10.93 8.21
C GLY A 378 -0.32 -10.60 8.07
N ASN A 379 -0.62 -9.31 7.96
CA ASN A 379 -1.97 -8.80 7.72
C ASN A 379 -2.16 -8.23 6.31
N VAL A 380 -1.21 -8.52 5.42
CA VAL A 380 -1.22 -8.13 4.01
C VAL A 380 -0.88 -9.36 3.17
N PRO A 381 -1.51 -9.56 2.00
CA PRO A 381 -1.13 -10.65 1.12
C PRO A 381 0.32 -10.53 0.63
N ALA A 382 0.93 -11.68 0.32
CA ALA A 382 2.30 -11.76 -0.18
C ALA A 382 2.37 -12.69 -1.41
N ARG A 383 3.35 -12.47 -2.30
CA ARG A 383 3.67 -13.35 -3.44
C ARG A 383 5.16 -13.41 -3.66
N GLY A 384 5.67 -14.47 -4.26
CA GLY A 384 7.12 -14.59 -4.43
C GLY A 384 7.58 -15.94 -4.95
N THR A 385 8.88 -16.09 -5.11
CA THR A 385 9.54 -17.35 -5.46
C THR A 385 10.12 -18.00 -4.21
N LEU A 386 9.67 -19.20 -3.92
CA LEU A 386 10.30 -20.10 -2.98
C LEU A 386 11.52 -20.75 -3.66
N THR A 387 12.70 -20.56 -3.08
CA THR A 387 13.97 -21.06 -3.60
C THR A 387 14.63 -21.96 -2.57
N VAL A 388 15.14 -23.12 -2.99
CA VAL A 388 16.01 -23.96 -2.16
C VAL A 388 17.29 -24.27 -2.90
N GLU A 389 18.40 -23.92 -2.26
CA GLU A 389 19.75 -24.11 -2.78
C GLU A 389 20.61 -24.87 -1.78
N ILE A 390 21.55 -25.65 -2.29
CA ILE A 390 22.61 -26.26 -1.49
C ILE A 390 23.93 -25.69 -2.00
N VAL A 391 24.67 -25.02 -1.11
CA VAL A 391 25.92 -24.33 -1.45
C VAL A 391 27.11 -24.89 -0.67
N ASP A 392 28.29 -24.85 -1.28
CA ASP A 392 29.56 -25.19 -0.64
C ASP A 392 30.08 -24.04 0.26
N ALA A 393 31.27 -24.22 0.85
CA ALA A 393 31.91 -23.22 1.70
C ALA A 393 32.28 -21.90 0.98
N ASN A 394 32.24 -21.89 -0.36
CA ASN A 394 32.51 -20.73 -1.21
C ASN A 394 31.22 -20.15 -1.82
N ASP A 395 30.05 -20.46 -1.25
CA ASP A 395 28.73 -20.06 -1.76
C ASP A 395 28.42 -20.58 -3.18
N ARG A 396 29.10 -21.63 -3.68
CA ARG A 396 28.81 -22.23 -4.99
C ARG A 396 27.68 -23.24 -4.88
N ILE A 397 26.68 -23.12 -5.75
CA ILE A 397 25.55 -24.06 -5.84
C ILE A 397 26.05 -25.44 -6.30
N VAL A 398 25.78 -26.49 -5.51
CA VAL A 398 26.27 -27.87 -5.76
C VAL A 398 25.19 -28.84 -6.27
N GLY A 399 23.98 -28.36 -6.53
CA GLY A 399 22.87 -29.15 -7.10
C GLY A 399 21.87 -28.26 -7.84
N LYS A 400 21.00 -28.86 -8.66
CA LYS A 400 19.94 -28.09 -9.32
C LYS A 400 18.91 -27.67 -8.25
N GLY A 401 18.88 -26.39 -7.91
CA GLY A 401 17.97 -25.83 -6.90
C GLY A 401 16.50 -26.04 -7.23
N HIS A 402 15.64 -25.83 -6.24
CA HIS A 402 14.18 -25.86 -6.37
C HIS A 402 13.65 -24.43 -6.37
N ASP A 403 13.05 -24.00 -7.48
CA ASP A 403 12.45 -22.68 -7.63
C ASP A 403 10.96 -22.81 -7.95
N ARG A 404 10.10 -22.32 -7.05
CA ARG A 404 8.65 -22.32 -7.21
C ARG A 404 8.07 -20.93 -7.02
N TYR A 405 7.39 -20.42 -8.03
CA TYR A 405 6.59 -19.21 -7.87
C TYR A 405 5.30 -19.51 -7.12
N ILE A 406 5.12 -18.84 -6.00
CA ILE A 406 3.91 -18.79 -5.18
C ILE A 406 3.19 -17.50 -5.55
N PRO A 407 2.09 -17.60 -6.29
CA PRO A 407 1.52 -16.43 -6.92
C PRO A 407 0.65 -15.61 -5.95
N GLY A 408 0.40 -16.15 -4.76
CA GLY A 408 -0.30 -15.48 -3.66
C GLY A 408 -0.38 -16.29 -2.37
N LEU A 409 -0.24 -15.61 -1.25
CA LEU A 409 -0.48 -16.06 0.12
C LEU A 409 -1.36 -15.00 0.78
N ALA A 410 -2.57 -15.35 1.20
CA ALA A 410 -3.45 -14.42 1.89
C ALA A 410 -2.84 -13.96 3.23
N ALA A 411 -3.35 -12.85 3.77
CA ALA A 411 -3.09 -12.47 5.16
C ALA A 411 -3.45 -13.62 6.12
N ASP A 412 -2.78 -13.71 7.28
CA ASP A 412 -2.92 -14.82 8.23
C ASP A 412 -4.38 -15.08 8.55
N ALA A 413 -4.87 -16.23 8.09
CA ALA A 413 -6.20 -16.70 8.37
C ALA A 413 -6.06 -17.62 9.58
N THR A 414 -6.38 -17.14 10.77
CA THR A 414 -6.56 -18.01 11.94
C THR A 414 -7.84 -18.83 11.78
N THR A 415 -7.94 -19.69 10.77
CA THR A 415 -9.15 -20.46 10.54
C THR A 415 -9.13 -21.76 11.31
N SER A 416 -10.03 -21.88 12.27
CA SER A 416 -10.58 -23.15 12.75
C SER A 416 -11.70 -23.68 11.83
N ASN A 417 -11.82 -23.17 10.60
CA ASN A 417 -12.99 -23.38 9.75
C ASN A 417 -12.76 -24.56 8.81
N ALA A 418 -13.58 -25.61 8.93
CA ALA A 418 -13.40 -26.89 8.23
C ALA A 418 -13.65 -26.81 6.71
N ASP A 419 -14.29 -25.74 6.22
CA ASP A 419 -14.76 -25.63 4.84
C ASP A 419 -13.77 -24.96 3.86
N ARG A 420 -12.53 -24.63 4.28
CA ARG A 420 -11.53 -23.98 3.43
C ARG A 420 -10.10 -24.42 3.75
N LYS A 421 -9.29 -24.60 2.71
CA LYS A 421 -7.81 -24.72 2.80
C LYS A 421 -7.25 -23.40 3.35
N ASP A 422 -6.31 -23.46 4.28
CA ASP A 422 -5.55 -22.27 4.71
C ASP A 422 -4.70 -21.75 3.54
N ILE A 423 -5.15 -20.68 2.91
CA ILE A 423 -4.47 -20.05 1.76
C ILE A 423 -3.42 -19.01 2.20
N SER A 424 -3.20 -18.82 3.51
CA SER A 424 -2.05 -18.09 4.04
C SER A 424 -0.80 -18.96 4.09
N THR A 425 -0.94 -20.28 3.93
CA THR A 425 0.15 -21.26 4.00
C THR A 425 0.32 -22.01 2.68
N HIS A 426 1.57 -22.16 2.23
CA HIS A 426 1.95 -23.05 1.13
C HIS A 426 3.01 -24.05 1.59
N SER A 427 2.71 -25.34 1.43
CA SER A 427 3.64 -26.44 1.70
C SER A 427 3.83 -27.30 0.45
N GLU A 428 5.07 -27.60 0.10
CA GLU A 428 5.38 -28.52 -0.99
C GLU A 428 6.61 -29.39 -0.70
N LYS A 429 6.62 -30.58 -1.30
CA LYS A 429 7.74 -31.53 -1.25
C LYS A 429 8.62 -31.31 -2.46
N TYR A 430 9.93 -31.39 -2.27
CA TYR A 430 10.91 -31.26 -3.35
C TYR A 430 12.11 -32.18 -3.12
N GLN A 431 12.89 -32.36 -4.19
CA GLN A 431 14.19 -33.03 -4.14
C GLN A 431 15.24 -32.25 -4.93
N ILE A 432 16.46 -32.21 -4.42
CA ILE A 432 17.64 -31.65 -5.08
C ILE A 432 18.61 -32.79 -5.39
N LEU A 433 18.97 -32.91 -6.66
CA LEU A 433 19.95 -33.88 -7.14
C LEU A 433 21.34 -33.22 -7.16
N MET A 434 22.30 -33.86 -6.49
CA MET A 434 23.71 -33.46 -6.43
C MET A 434 24.59 -34.56 -7.06
N PRO A 435 25.83 -34.22 -7.47
CA PRO A 435 26.78 -35.21 -7.97
C PRO A 435 27.00 -36.37 -6.98
N GLY A 436 27.05 -37.61 -7.47
CA GLY A 436 27.31 -38.79 -6.63
C GLY A 436 28.67 -38.77 -5.92
N ASN A 437 29.64 -38.16 -6.58
CA ASN A 437 31.00 -37.93 -6.09
C ASN A 437 31.14 -36.61 -5.31
N LEU A 438 30.04 -36.05 -4.79
CA LEU A 438 30.07 -34.88 -3.91
C LEU A 438 31.19 -35.02 -2.88
N ALA A 439 31.95 -33.97 -2.57
CA ALA A 439 33.06 -34.10 -1.62
C ALA A 439 32.54 -34.34 -0.18
N ALA A 440 33.33 -35.03 0.65
CA ALA A 440 33.05 -35.02 2.09
C ALA A 440 33.29 -33.60 2.63
N GLY A 441 32.43 -33.14 3.54
CA GLY A 441 32.46 -31.77 4.05
C GLY A 441 31.08 -31.27 4.49
N THR A 442 31.04 -30.00 4.87
CA THR A 442 29.81 -29.32 5.30
C THR A 442 29.35 -28.36 4.22
N TYR A 443 28.07 -28.47 3.87
CA TYR A 443 27.36 -27.63 2.92
C TYR A 443 26.27 -26.86 3.67
N THR A 444 25.81 -25.75 3.08
CA THR A 444 24.69 -24.97 3.60
C THR A 444 23.47 -25.21 2.73
N ILE A 445 22.36 -25.62 3.35
CA ILE A 445 21.03 -25.61 2.74
C ILE A 445 20.47 -24.22 3.02
N ARG A 446 20.20 -23.46 1.97
CA ARG A 446 19.55 -22.15 2.04
C ARG A 446 18.16 -22.27 1.45
N THR A 447 17.15 -22.13 2.30
CA THR A 447 15.76 -22.02 1.90
C THR A 447 15.38 -20.55 2.00
N SER A 448 14.91 -19.94 0.93
CA SER A 448 14.50 -18.53 0.92
C SER A 448 13.14 -18.35 0.27
N PHE A 449 12.36 -17.39 0.76
CA PHE A 449 11.22 -16.86 0.03
C PHE A 449 11.58 -15.46 -0.46
N ILE A 450 11.62 -15.33 -1.78
CA ILE A 450 11.96 -14.10 -2.49
C ILE A 450 10.68 -13.47 -2.98
N GLU A 451 10.30 -12.36 -2.37
CA GLU A 451 9.12 -11.64 -2.80
C GLU A 451 9.31 -11.02 -4.18
N GLY A 452 8.22 -10.97 -4.94
CA GLY A 452 8.20 -10.40 -6.28
C GLY A 452 7.30 -11.19 -7.22
N ARG A 453 7.32 -10.83 -8.51
CA ARG A 453 6.48 -11.44 -9.56
C ARG A 453 7.29 -12.29 -10.53
N ASN A 454 6.69 -13.36 -11.03
CA ASN A 454 7.35 -14.31 -11.95
C ASN A 454 7.58 -13.75 -13.36
N ASP A 455 6.73 -12.82 -13.81
CA ASP A 455 6.81 -12.20 -15.15
C ASP A 455 7.97 -11.20 -15.27
N ARG A 456 8.57 -10.79 -14.15
CA ARG A 456 9.79 -9.99 -14.09
C ARG A 456 11.05 -10.84 -14.27
N LYS A 457 11.13 -11.60 -15.37
CA LYS A 457 12.29 -12.45 -15.70
C LYS A 457 13.63 -11.68 -15.77
N ASN A 458 13.58 -10.35 -15.97
CA ASN A 458 14.73 -9.46 -16.08
C ASN A 458 14.76 -8.34 -15.02
N ALA A 459 13.94 -8.38 -13.97
CA ALA A 459 14.09 -7.37 -12.94
C ALA A 459 15.30 -7.73 -12.08
N ASP A 460 16.29 -6.85 -12.07
CA ASP A 460 17.44 -6.82 -11.15
C ASP A 460 17.00 -6.61 -9.67
N GLU A 461 15.77 -7.01 -9.30
CA GLU A 461 15.02 -6.62 -8.10
C GLU A 461 14.28 -7.83 -7.50
N LYS A 462 14.99 -8.94 -7.32
CA LYS A 462 14.49 -10.08 -6.54
C LYS A 462 14.93 -9.90 -5.09
N PHE A 463 14.06 -9.39 -4.22
CA PHE A 463 14.40 -9.20 -2.81
C PHE A 463 13.98 -10.42 -1.99
N ALA A 464 14.95 -11.02 -1.32
CA ALA A 464 14.69 -12.14 -0.43
C ALA A 464 14.14 -11.61 0.91
N THR A 465 12.86 -11.90 1.20
CA THR A 465 12.13 -11.36 2.36
C THR A 465 12.45 -12.15 3.63
N ILE A 466 12.59 -13.47 3.49
CA ILE A 466 12.96 -14.37 4.59
C ILE A 466 13.81 -15.54 4.11
N ALA A 467 14.78 -15.95 4.92
CA ALA A 467 15.51 -17.20 4.71
C ALA A 467 15.73 -17.99 5.99
N GLU A 468 15.87 -19.30 5.81
CA GLU A 468 16.36 -20.25 6.80
C GLU A 468 17.62 -20.93 6.24
N ILE A 469 18.59 -21.18 7.11
CA ILE A 469 19.79 -21.97 6.77
C ILE A 469 19.94 -23.18 7.68
N LYS A 470 20.26 -24.33 7.08
CA LYS A 470 20.64 -25.58 7.76
C LYS A 470 21.99 -26.07 7.26
N THR A 471 22.66 -26.92 8.01
CA THR A 471 23.89 -27.60 7.57
C THR A 471 23.59 -28.99 7.06
N LEU A 472 24.29 -29.38 6.00
CA LEU A 472 24.34 -30.74 5.46
C LEU A 472 25.79 -31.21 5.56
N THR A 473 26.09 -32.17 6.43
CA THR A 473 27.45 -32.70 6.60
C THR A 473 27.56 -34.09 5.99
N ARG A 474 28.37 -34.20 4.94
CA ARG A 474 28.67 -35.46 4.26
C ARG A 474 29.96 -36.06 4.80
N THR A 475 29.84 -37.22 5.44
CA THR A 475 30.99 -38.01 5.92
C THR A 475 31.55 -38.86 4.80
N LYS A 476 32.89 -38.95 4.71
CA LYS A 476 33.57 -39.82 3.75
C LYS A 476 33.13 -41.28 3.93
N GLY A 477 32.75 -41.94 2.83
CA GLY A 477 32.31 -43.35 2.83
C GLY A 477 30.85 -43.59 3.28
N SER A 478 30.09 -42.54 3.59
CA SER A 478 28.67 -42.66 3.95
C SER A 478 27.74 -42.42 2.76
N ASN A 479 26.65 -43.20 2.69
CA ASN A 479 25.56 -43.00 1.72
C ASN A 479 24.48 -42.01 2.22
N LYS A 480 24.65 -41.45 3.42
CA LYS A 480 23.77 -40.44 4.03
C LYS A 480 24.59 -39.26 4.58
N ALA A 481 24.01 -38.08 4.60
CA ALA A 481 24.55 -36.91 5.30
C ALA A 481 23.75 -36.62 6.58
N SER A 482 24.40 -36.00 7.56
CA SER A 482 23.73 -35.46 8.75
C SER A 482 23.24 -34.04 8.50
N ILE A 483 22.10 -33.69 9.10
CA ILE A 483 21.49 -32.36 9.02
C ILE A 483 21.60 -31.70 10.38
N GLY A 484 21.98 -30.42 10.42
CA GLY A 484 22.08 -29.65 11.66
C GLY A 484 21.66 -28.20 11.49
N ASN A 485 21.67 -27.46 12.60
CA ASN A 485 21.49 -26.01 12.56
C ASN A 485 22.76 -25.34 12.00
N ALA A 486 22.58 -24.23 11.28
CA ALA A 486 23.71 -23.40 10.88
C ALA A 486 24.33 -22.68 12.09
N PRO A 487 25.66 -22.51 12.14
CA PRO A 487 26.31 -21.66 13.12
C PRO A 487 25.75 -20.24 13.09
N PHE A 488 25.66 -19.60 14.27
CA PHE A 488 25.24 -18.22 14.43
C PHE A 488 26.24 -17.42 15.28
N PHE A 489 26.16 -16.09 15.25
CA PHE A 489 27.12 -15.22 15.90
C PHE A 489 27.04 -15.31 17.43
N GLN A 490 28.19 -15.58 18.07
CA GLN A 490 28.29 -15.81 19.52
C GLN A 490 28.02 -14.53 20.35
N ASP A 491 28.27 -13.36 19.77
CA ASP A 491 28.12 -12.04 20.38
C ASP A 491 26.76 -11.38 20.10
N VAL A 492 25.80 -12.14 19.56
CA VAL A 492 24.42 -11.69 19.33
C VAL A 492 23.46 -12.60 20.12
N PRO A 493 23.20 -12.29 21.41
CA PRO A 493 22.33 -13.10 22.24
C PRO A 493 20.87 -13.00 21.81
N LYS A 494 20.07 -14.05 22.05
CA LYS A 494 18.63 -14.07 21.73
C LYS A 494 17.82 -12.97 22.43
N SER A 495 18.32 -12.43 23.53
CA SER A 495 17.74 -11.29 24.25
C SER A 495 17.98 -9.93 23.56
N SER A 496 18.88 -9.85 22.57
CA SER A 496 19.12 -8.61 21.82
C SER A 496 17.90 -8.27 20.95
N GLY A 497 17.48 -7.01 20.97
CA GLY A 497 16.44 -6.50 20.08
C GLY A 497 16.78 -6.58 18.59
N ALA A 498 18.04 -6.80 18.22
CA ALA A 498 18.49 -6.99 16.84
C ALA A 498 18.66 -8.48 16.44
N TYR A 499 18.40 -9.43 17.36
CA TYR A 499 18.70 -10.85 17.14
C TYR A 499 18.00 -11.40 15.89
N TYR A 500 16.69 -11.19 15.76
CA TYR A 500 15.92 -11.72 14.63
C TYR A 500 16.26 -11.01 13.31
N ASP A 501 16.53 -9.69 13.35
CA ASP A 501 16.98 -8.93 12.18
C ASP A 501 18.32 -9.48 11.64
N ILE A 502 19.30 -9.65 12.53
CA ILE A 502 20.63 -10.18 12.18
C ILE A 502 20.52 -11.65 11.74
N LYS A 503 19.67 -12.46 12.39
CA LYS A 503 19.44 -13.86 12.02
C LYS A 503 18.90 -13.98 10.60
N ASN A 504 17.87 -13.20 10.25
CA ASN A 504 17.31 -13.21 8.91
C ASN A 504 18.36 -12.79 7.88
N LEU A 505 19.01 -11.65 8.09
CA LEU A 505 20.01 -11.13 7.17
C LEU A 505 21.25 -12.04 7.04
N HIS A 506 21.58 -12.83 8.06
CA HIS A 506 22.66 -13.82 8.00
C HIS A 506 22.25 -15.01 7.12
N ALA A 507 21.02 -15.51 7.28
CA ALA A 507 20.49 -16.58 6.44
C ALA A 507 20.42 -16.16 4.96
N LEU A 508 20.10 -14.88 4.72
CA LEU A 508 20.11 -14.24 3.41
C LEU A 508 21.53 -13.95 2.86
N GLY A 509 22.58 -14.16 3.64
CA GLY A 509 23.96 -13.85 3.24
C GLY A 509 24.30 -12.36 3.18
N VAL A 510 23.38 -11.48 3.59
CA VAL A 510 23.54 -10.02 3.61
C VAL A 510 24.56 -9.61 4.65
N VAL A 511 24.43 -10.13 5.87
CA VAL A 511 25.39 -9.88 6.95
C VAL A 511 26.34 -11.05 7.14
N LYS A 512 27.61 -10.72 7.30
CA LYS A 512 28.68 -11.67 7.59
C LYS A 512 29.44 -11.23 8.84
N GLY A 513 29.99 -12.19 9.56
CA GLY A 513 30.84 -12.00 10.72
C GLY A 513 32.28 -12.43 10.45
N SER A 514 33.11 -12.36 11.48
CA SER A 514 34.48 -12.87 11.47
C SER A 514 34.71 -13.67 12.75
N ASN A 515 35.35 -14.83 12.64
CA ASN A 515 35.68 -15.70 13.78
C ASN A 515 34.47 -15.99 14.69
N GLY A 516 33.29 -16.22 14.10
CA GLY A 516 32.05 -16.50 14.83
C GLY A 516 31.40 -15.28 15.51
N LYS A 517 31.88 -14.06 15.25
CA LYS A 517 31.36 -12.81 15.84
C LYS A 517 30.83 -11.83 14.78
N PHE A 518 29.79 -11.09 15.11
CA PHE A 518 29.17 -10.07 14.26
C PHE A 518 29.72 -8.65 14.49
N ASN A 519 30.18 -8.37 15.72
CA ASN A 519 30.56 -7.06 16.24
C ASN A 519 29.41 -6.03 16.18
N PRO A 520 28.32 -6.20 16.96
CA PRO A 520 27.09 -5.41 16.83
C PRO A 520 27.27 -3.91 17.07
N GLN A 521 28.12 -3.51 18.03
CA GLN A 521 28.39 -2.11 18.37
C GLN A 521 29.51 -1.49 17.52
N GLY A 522 30.14 -2.27 16.65
CA GLY A 522 31.19 -1.78 15.77
C GLY A 522 30.71 -0.63 14.88
N THR A 523 31.63 0.29 14.59
CA THR A 523 31.40 1.35 13.59
C THR A 523 31.29 0.72 12.21
N LEU A 524 30.25 1.10 11.44
CA LEU A 524 30.05 0.65 10.08
C LEU A 524 30.63 1.68 9.10
N THR A 525 31.54 1.25 8.23
CA THR A 525 32.09 2.13 7.19
C THR A 525 31.15 2.27 5.99
N ARG A 526 31.35 3.32 5.19
CA ARG A 526 30.59 3.54 3.93
C ARG A 526 30.72 2.36 2.95
N LEU A 527 31.93 1.79 2.83
CA LEU A 527 32.18 0.58 2.03
C LEU A 527 31.36 -0.62 2.53
N GLN A 528 31.41 -0.90 3.83
CA GLN A 528 30.68 -2.04 4.41
C GLN A 528 29.16 -1.89 4.28
N ALA A 529 28.64 -0.67 4.48
CA ALA A 529 27.22 -0.37 4.27
C ALA A 529 26.80 -0.59 2.81
N THR A 530 27.61 -0.11 1.86
CA THR A 530 27.37 -0.30 0.41
C THR A 530 27.37 -1.79 0.06
N GLU A 531 28.32 -2.55 0.59
CA GLU A 531 28.40 -4.00 0.38
C GLU A 531 27.16 -4.72 0.93
N MET A 532 26.70 -4.36 2.13
CA MET A 532 25.48 -4.94 2.72
C MET A 532 24.24 -4.64 1.87
N VAL A 533 24.10 -3.40 1.36
CA VAL A 533 22.97 -3.04 0.48
C VAL A 533 23.03 -3.82 -0.82
N LEU A 534 24.19 -3.88 -1.51
CA LEU A 534 24.33 -4.64 -2.75
C LEU A 534 23.99 -6.12 -2.56
N ARG A 535 24.46 -6.75 -1.47
CA ARG A 535 24.09 -8.14 -1.14
C ARG A 535 22.60 -8.31 -0.89
N ALA A 536 21.96 -7.37 -0.18
CA ALA A 536 20.52 -7.41 0.05
C ALA A 536 19.70 -7.25 -1.24
N LEU A 537 20.25 -6.56 -2.24
CA LEU A 537 19.66 -6.42 -3.57
C LEU A 537 20.05 -7.59 -4.51
N GLY A 538 20.90 -8.53 -4.09
CA GLY A 538 21.41 -9.60 -4.95
C GLY A 538 22.36 -9.12 -6.06
N ILE A 539 22.92 -7.92 -5.95
CA ILE A 539 23.77 -7.30 -6.98
C ILE A 539 25.23 -7.67 -6.71
N SER A 540 25.85 -8.35 -7.67
CA SER A 540 27.28 -8.64 -7.62
C SER A 540 28.10 -7.40 -8.04
N PRO A 541 29.25 -7.11 -7.40
CA PRO A 541 30.13 -6.03 -7.81
C PRO A 541 30.57 -6.19 -9.27
N LEU A 542 30.35 -5.15 -10.08
CA LEU A 542 30.65 -5.15 -11.50
C LEU A 542 32.10 -4.72 -11.73
N SER A 543 32.91 -5.60 -12.33
CA SER A 543 34.29 -5.29 -12.71
C SER A 543 34.39 -4.17 -13.77
N SER A 544 33.32 -3.96 -14.53
CA SER A 544 33.21 -2.90 -15.55
C SER A 544 32.76 -1.54 -15.01
N ALA A 545 32.32 -1.44 -13.75
CA ALA A 545 31.92 -0.16 -13.18
C ALA A 545 33.14 0.73 -12.94
N THR A 546 33.06 1.98 -13.38
CA THR A 546 34.10 2.99 -13.16
C THR A 546 33.71 3.94 -12.04
N LEU A 547 34.70 4.37 -11.25
CA LEU A 547 34.55 5.33 -10.17
C LEU A 547 35.61 6.41 -10.31
N HIS A 548 35.15 7.66 -10.49
CA HIS A 548 36.02 8.82 -10.61
C HIS A 548 36.16 9.54 -9.26
N ALA A 549 36.66 8.83 -8.26
CA ALA A 549 36.93 9.38 -6.93
C ALA A 549 38.44 9.61 -6.75
N SER A 550 38.80 10.68 -6.05
CA SER A 550 40.21 11.08 -5.84
C SER A 550 40.92 10.27 -4.75
N ASP A 551 40.18 9.57 -3.89
CA ASP A 551 40.66 8.83 -2.72
C ASP A 551 40.65 7.31 -2.88
N ILE A 552 40.32 6.78 -4.06
CA ILE A 552 40.37 5.35 -4.38
C ILE A 552 40.61 5.13 -5.88
N LYS A 553 41.34 4.08 -6.24
CA LYS A 553 41.68 3.72 -7.64
C LYS A 553 41.34 2.26 -7.95
N ALA A 554 41.23 1.95 -9.24
CA ALA A 554 40.97 0.60 -9.70
C ALA A 554 42.04 -0.38 -9.16
N GLY A 555 41.59 -1.48 -8.57
CA GLY A 555 42.44 -2.47 -7.90
C GLY A 555 42.51 -2.31 -6.38
N ASP A 556 42.15 -1.15 -5.82
CA ASP A 556 42.05 -0.98 -4.37
C ASP A 556 40.93 -1.85 -3.79
N TYR A 557 41.10 -2.29 -2.54
CA TYR A 557 40.10 -3.07 -1.83
C TYR A 557 38.76 -2.32 -1.78
N GLY A 558 37.69 -2.96 -2.24
CA GLY A 558 36.36 -2.39 -2.27
C GLY A 558 36.05 -1.46 -3.45
N TYR A 559 37.00 -1.23 -4.37
CA TYR A 559 36.76 -0.36 -5.55
C TYR A 559 35.53 -0.80 -6.36
N ALA A 560 35.44 -2.08 -6.74
CA ALA A 560 34.31 -2.57 -7.54
C ALA A 560 32.97 -2.45 -6.80
N VAL A 561 32.96 -2.64 -5.47
CA VAL A 561 31.78 -2.47 -4.62
C VAL A 561 31.30 -1.01 -4.67
N LEU A 562 32.21 -0.06 -4.46
CA LEU A 562 31.89 1.37 -4.45
C LEU A 562 31.51 1.90 -5.83
N ALA A 563 32.22 1.48 -6.89
CA ALA A 563 31.88 1.84 -8.26
C ALA A 563 30.48 1.35 -8.65
N THR A 564 30.15 0.11 -8.25
CA THR A 564 28.79 -0.42 -8.42
C THR A 564 27.80 0.37 -7.57
N GLY A 565 28.12 0.67 -6.31
CA GLY A 565 27.28 1.49 -5.44
C GLY A 565 26.94 2.86 -6.04
N VAL A 566 27.94 3.57 -6.61
CA VAL A 566 27.73 4.85 -7.29
C VAL A 566 26.85 4.69 -8.52
N ARG A 567 27.08 3.65 -9.34
CA ARG A 567 26.28 3.36 -10.54
C ARG A 567 24.79 3.15 -10.21
N TYR A 568 24.49 2.52 -9.08
CA TYR A 568 23.12 2.31 -8.60
C TYR A 568 22.60 3.44 -7.69
N GLY A 569 23.40 4.51 -7.49
CA GLY A 569 23.04 5.65 -6.64
C GLY A 569 22.98 5.34 -5.15
N ILE A 570 23.49 4.20 -4.69
CA ILE A 570 23.52 3.79 -3.27
C ILE A 570 24.45 4.68 -2.46
N ILE A 571 25.52 5.19 -3.08
CA ILE A 571 26.52 6.05 -2.45
C ILE A 571 26.92 7.14 -3.45
N THR A 572 27.21 8.33 -2.94
CA THR A 572 27.64 9.49 -3.72
C THR A 572 29.02 9.96 -3.30
N LEU A 573 29.66 10.75 -4.18
CA LEU A 573 30.90 11.43 -3.86
C LEU A 573 30.61 12.72 -3.09
N GLU A 574 31.48 13.03 -2.14
CA GLU A 574 31.51 14.25 -1.36
C GLU A 574 32.83 14.96 -1.70
N ASP A 575 32.75 16.14 -2.34
CA ASP A 575 33.92 16.91 -2.78
C ASP A 575 34.95 16.09 -3.60
N GLY A 576 34.44 15.25 -4.50
CA GLY A 576 35.27 14.38 -5.35
C GLY A 576 35.89 13.18 -4.63
N LYS A 577 35.47 12.86 -3.40
CA LYS A 577 35.91 11.70 -2.62
C LYS A 577 34.76 10.76 -2.30
N ILE A 578 35.02 9.46 -2.18
CA ILE A 578 34.01 8.46 -1.80
C ILE A 578 33.97 8.19 -0.29
N ASN A 579 35.07 8.51 0.42
CA ASN A 579 35.23 8.37 1.87
C ASN A 579 35.01 6.92 2.36
N ALA A 580 35.48 5.92 1.59
CA ALA A 580 35.15 4.50 1.75
C ALA A 580 35.26 3.95 3.18
N HIS A 581 36.29 4.35 3.92
CA HIS A 581 36.60 3.86 5.27
C HIS A 581 36.05 4.74 6.39
N GLN A 582 35.43 5.86 6.06
CA GLN A 582 34.80 6.73 7.06
C GLN A 582 33.49 6.11 7.57
N PRO A 583 33.09 6.42 8.81
CA PRO A 583 31.81 6.00 9.37
C PRO A 583 30.62 6.45 8.51
N MET A 584 29.63 5.58 8.34
CA MET A 584 28.37 5.91 7.67
C MET A 584 27.47 6.75 8.60
N THR A 585 27.01 7.91 8.13
CA THR A 585 26.03 8.74 8.84
C THR A 585 24.61 8.26 8.60
N ARG A 586 23.67 8.65 9.47
CA ARG A 586 22.25 8.30 9.33
C ARG A 586 21.61 8.88 8.06
N ALA A 587 21.99 10.07 7.64
CA ALA A 587 21.49 10.65 6.40
C ALA A 587 22.00 9.91 5.15
N ALA A 588 23.29 9.57 5.11
CA ALA A 588 23.85 8.79 4.02
C ALA A 588 23.30 7.35 3.99
N MET A 589 23.01 6.75 5.16
CA MET A 589 22.24 5.50 5.24
C MET A 589 20.85 5.65 4.63
N ALA A 590 20.12 6.73 4.93
CA ALA A 590 18.78 6.95 4.37
C ALA A 590 18.83 7.02 2.84
N HIS A 591 19.79 7.75 2.29
CA HIS A 591 20.05 7.80 0.85
C HIS A 591 20.32 6.41 0.26
N ALA A 592 21.24 5.65 0.87
CA ALA A 592 21.62 4.33 0.39
C ALA A 592 20.43 3.36 0.32
N LEU A 593 19.57 3.36 1.35
CA LEU A 593 18.38 2.52 1.38
C LEU A 593 17.33 3.00 0.37
N VAL A 594 17.06 4.30 0.29
CA VAL A 594 16.04 4.83 -0.63
C VAL A 594 16.42 4.62 -2.09
N LYS A 595 17.67 4.91 -2.46
CA LYS A 595 18.14 4.72 -3.84
C LYS A 595 18.31 3.26 -4.19
N GLY A 596 18.94 2.47 -3.31
CA GLY A 596 19.16 1.04 -3.54
C GLY A 596 17.88 0.26 -3.73
N PHE A 597 16.88 0.48 -2.86
CA PHE A 597 15.60 -0.24 -2.88
C PHE A 597 14.50 0.49 -3.67
N LYS A 598 14.80 1.63 -4.31
CA LYS A 598 13.82 2.47 -5.05
C LYS A 598 12.57 2.77 -4.23
N LEU A 599 12.80 3.14 -2.96
CA LEU A 599 11.75 3.43 -2.01
C LEU A 599 10.98 4.69 -2.45
N GLN A 600 9.66 4.61 -2.32
CA GLN A 600 8.76 5.73 -2.59
C GLN A 600 7.89 5.96 -1.36
N GLY A 601 7.69 7.23 -1.03
CA GLY A 601 6.94 7.65 0.13
C GLY A 601 7.05 9.15 0.33
N TYR A 602 5.95 9.75 0.77
CA TYR A 602 5.89 11.16 1.15
C TYR A 602 5.16 11.26 2.49
N SER A 603 5.67 12.10 3.40
CA SER A 603 4.97 12.45 4.64
C SER A 603 4.94 13.98 4.79
N SER A 604 3.80 14.49 5.24
CA SER A 604 3.64 15.89 5.64
C SER A 604 4.35 16.22 6.95
N LYS A 605 4.67 15.20 7.76
CA LYS A 605 5.41 15.37 9.03
C LYS A 605 6.91 15.38 8.77
N SER A 606 7.63 16.30 9.41
CA SER A 606 9.08 16.45 9.27
C SER A 606 9.78 16.35 10.62
N PHE A 607 11.03 15.88 10.61
CA PHE A 607 11.90 15.94 11.79
C PHE A 607 12.38 17.37 12.01
N SER A 608 12.47 17.80 13.26
CA SER A 608 12.83 19.17 13.63
C SER A 608 14.25 19.58 13.22
N ASP A 609 15.14 18.61 13.02
CA ASP A 609 16.55 18.79 12.63
C ASP A 609 16.83 18.45 11.16
N VAL A 610 15.79 18.26 10.34
CA VAL A 610 15.93 17.99 8.90
C VAL A 610 15.06 18.98 8.11
N PRO A 611 15.57 20.19 7.81
CA PRO A 611 14.83 21.17 7.01
C PRO A 611 14.62 20.68 5.57
N THR A 612 13.62 21.23 4.87
CA THR A 612 13.31 20.89 3.45
C THR A 612 14.49 21.14 2.50
N SER A 613 15.41 22.05 2.86
CA SER A 613 16.63 22.34 2.13
C SER A 613 17.76 21.31 2.35
N HIS A 614 17.62 20.41 3.32
CA HIS A 614 18.62 19.37 3.59
C HIS A 614 18.72 18.42 2.39
N THR A 615 19.93 18.12 1.92
CA THR A 615 20.18 17.30 0.72
C THR A 615 19.45 15.96 0.72
N TYR A 616 19.34 15.33 1.90
CA TYR A 616 18.68 14.04 2.09
C TYR A 616 17.25 14.13 2.62
N PHE A 617 16.61 15.31 2.60
CA PHE A 617 15.26 15.51 3.13
C PHE A 617 14.26 14.51 2.55
N LYS A 618 14.21 14.38 1.21
CA LYS A 618 13.28 13.46 0.53
C LYS A 618 13.53 11.99 0.88
N ASP A 619 14.79 11.59 1.02
CA ASP A 619 15.14 10.21 1.37
C ASP A 619 14.72 9.89 2.82
N ILE A 620 14.96 10.82 3.75
CA ILE A 620 14.54 10.69 5.14
C ILE A 620 13.01 10.67 5.26
N GLN A 621 12.30 11.48 4.48
CA GLN A 621 10.85 11.48 4.39
C GLN A 621 10.29 10.15 3.89
N ALA A 622 10.91 9.55 2.86
CA ALA A 622 10.52 8.24 2.36
C ALA A 622 10.67 7.17 3.45
N LEU A 623 11.78 7.16 4.20
CA LEU A 623 11.97 6.21 5.31
C LEU A 623 10.93 6.38 6.42
N TYR A 624 10.56 7.62 6.76
CA TYR A 624 9.56 7.91 7.77
C TYR A 624 8.16 7.47 7.30
N ALA A 625 7.80 7.79 6.07
CA ALA A 625 6.54 7.37 5.45
C ALA A 625 6.40 5.84 5.39
N LEU A 626 7.51 5.12 5.23
CA LEU A 626 7.59 3.66 5.21
C LEU A 626 7.73 3.02 6.60
N ASN A 627 7.77 3.82 7.68
CA ASN A 627 8.02 3.37 9.04
C ASN A 627 9.32 2.55 9.21
N ILE A 628 10.29 2.76 8.31
CA ILE A 628 11.65 2.23 8.44
C ILE A 628 12.39 2.97 9.57
N THR A 629 12.02 4.24 9.77
CA THR A 629 12.46 5.06 10.91
C THR A 629 11.29 5.80 11.55
N THR A 630 11.34 5.93 12.87
CA THR A 630 10.43 6.77 13.66
C THR A 630 11.11 8.04 14.19
N GLY A 631 12.41 8.22 13.91
CA GLY A 631 13.26 9.19 14.58
C GLY A 631 13.46 8.87 16.07
N TYR A 632 13.86 9.89 16.83
CA TYR A 632 14.03 9.87 18.26
C TYR A 632 12.81 10.46 18.98
N ALA A 633 12.69 10.23 20.28
CA ALA A 633 11.57 10.72 21.10
C ALA A 633 11.45 12.26 21.12
N ASP A 634 12.55 12.97 20.85
CA ASP A 634 12.65 14.43 20.74
C ASP A 634 12.25 14.97 19.34
N GLN A 635 11.64 14.13 18.49
CA GLN A 635 11.23 14.45 17.11
C GLN A 635 12.40 14.78 16.17
N THR A 636 13.62 14.35 16.51
CA THR A 636 14.80 14.50 15.64
C THR A 636 15.11 13.22 14.85
N PHE A 637 15.85 13.36 13.76
CA PHE A 637 16.43 12.26 12.99
C PHE A 637 17.92 12.04 13.30
N LYS A 638 18.64 13.08 13.72
CA LYS A 638 20.11 13.12 13.94
C LYS A 638 20.90 12.73 12.69
N PRO A 639 20.78 13.47 11.57
CA PRO A 639 21.31 13.08 10.26
C PRO A 639 22.83 12.84 10.25
N ASN A 640 23.57 13.55 11.09
CA ASN A 640 25.04 13.50 11.15
C ASN A 640 25.58 12.41 12.10
N ASN A 641 24.73 11.77 12.91
CA ASN A 641 25.19 10.71 13.79
C ASN A 641 25.59 9.46 12.99
N THR A 642 26.61 8.75 13.45
CA THR A 642 27.06 7.50 12.84
C THR A 642 26.14 6.32 13.16
N VAL A 643 26.08 5.33 12.29
CA VAL A 643 25.27 4.12 12.47
C VAL A 643 26.14 2.93 12.89
N SER A 644 25.74 2.22 13.95
CA SER A 644 26.39 0.96 14.34
C SER A 644 25.99 -0.19 13.41
N ARG A 645 26.80 -1.24 13.35
CA ARG A 645 26.56 -2.42 12.51
C ARG A 645 25.20 -3.07 12.78
N GLN A 646 24.80 -3.21 14.04
CA GLN A 646 23.48 -3.76 14.38
C GLN A 646 22.35 -2.84 13.92
N ASN A 647 22.46 -1.53 14.13
CA ASN A 647 21.38 -0.60 13.80
C ASN A 647 21.17 -0.57 12.29
N PHE A 648 22.25 -0.58 11.51
CA PHE A 648 22.17 -0.67 10.05
C PHE A 648 21.51 -1.99 9.60
N ALA A 649 21.84 -3.13 10.23
CA ALA A 649 21.18 -4.40 9.94
C ALA A 649 19.66 -4.33 10.21
N GLN A 650 19.23 -3.67 11.30
CA GLN A 650 17.80 -3.46 11.55
C GLN A 650 17.14 -2.58 10.49
N PHE A 651 17.80 -1.51 10.04
CA PHE A 651 17.27 -0.66 8.96
C PHE A 651 17.16 -1.41 7.64
N VAL A 652 18.16 -2.23 7.27
CA VAL A 652 18.10 -3.09 6.08
C VAL A 652 16.95 -4.09 6.21
N ASN A 653 16.84 -4.80 7.34
CA ASN A 653 15.76 -5.79 7.53
C ASN A 653 14.37 -5.14 7.48
N ARG A 654 14.18 -3.98 8.13
CA ARG A 654 12.93 -3.19 8.01
C ARG A 654 12.67 -2.74 6.60
N THR A 655 13.70 -2.35 5.85
CA THR A 655 13.57 -1.95 4.44
C THR A 655 13.06 -3.12 3.59
N LEU A 656 13.56 -4.34 3.81
CA LEU A 656 13.05 -5.55 3.14
C LEU A 656 11.57 -5.80 3.47
N HIS A 657 11.14 -5.54 4.70
CA HIS A 657 9.74 -5.73 5.13
C HIS A 657 8.81 -4.57 4.75
N ALA A 658 9.36 -3.37 4.50
CA ALA A 658 8.61 -2.18 4.09
C ALA A 658 8.47 -2.08 2.56
N ASN A 659 9.41 -2.69 1.82
CA ASN A 659 9.56 -2.60 0.37
C ASN A 659 9.46 -3.96 -0.32
N ALA A 660 8.64 -4.84 0.23
CA ALA A 660 7.90 -5.85 -0.48
C ALA A 660 7.15 -5.22 -1.71
N LYS A 661 7.89 -4.91 -2.77
CA LYS A 661 7.43 -4.32 -4.04
C LYS A 661 7.49 -5.34 -5.17
#